data_AF-A0A949Z3N5-F1
#
_entry.id   AF-A0A949Z3N5-F1
#
_cell.length_a   1.000
_cell.length_b   1.000
_cell.length_c   1.000
_cell.angle_alpha   90.00
_cell.angle_beta   90.00
_cell.angle_gamma   90.00
#
_symmetry.space_group_name_H-M   'P 1'
#
loop_
_entity.id
_entity.type
_entity.pdbx_description
1 polymer ?
#
loop_
_entity_poly.entity_id
_entity_poly.type
_entity_poly.pdbx_seq_one_letter_code
_entity_poly.pdbx_strand_id
1 'polypeptide(L)'
;MLTPGALGNWAEWFGSSTGAWIAATLLLLGLAALLGRRVIATVLTLRASAFTPRMSRLLALWLRPTNHSPAEFLRADGADERWAEIRKQAINRLAGFFQTRYAKSIAWGNGIRQSFSDLRFTDANRVPFPFAQFMREHFSVCSVVTASAGPQLRDLDGHWTLDVSGSYGLNVAGFDHYKEWMQRGLDRVKELGPVLGPLHPIVADNIRILKSISKLDEVSFHMSGTEAVMAAIRLARFNTRRKLIVCFSGAYHGWWDGVQPGLGSERTIDDCLTLKELNPASLDVLRWRAHEIAAIVVNPVQSFHPNSPPPSDAILLTSGVRNATDSTAAYREWLGKLRAVCSEHEIPLIFDEVFSGFRLAPGGAQEYFGVQADMVVYGKTVAGGMPIGVVCGRKELMARFDPHHPMRIAYVIGTFSAHPVVMGAMNEFLNWLVQPSSTTEYATANERCAAWARETNQLLLDSSLPVRVMQLATIWTVLFKEPGRYNWLLQYYLRAEGITLSWVGTGRCMTSLDFTEEDYRSLRSKLVSAVRQMKNDAWWLSEQQQPQRDKLMRTHLFRELAGSIVRVPKPLTSFYTEIMHRKHDDHLASHSNVVNQVLHLLSSSTFIFCYVLIFFDLTRAVCLGLAALFVRQFGHAVLEPPCHDKEQLLLGFNTRDKTLIVAGYGLILAAVLMKVRPGSWGAVAGVAPTLAHWWFFMTLAVVLGHVAFLAWKHTLRDSLIWFVKLLTDPFTDIAAYYGSPYRIVANPQGQKRELV
;
A
#
# COMPACT_ATOMS: atom_id res chain seq x y z
N MET A 1 21.15 -50.45 -30.82
CA MET A 1 20.41 -51.43 -31.66
C MET A 1 19.31 -52.04 -30.80
N LEU A 2 18.06 -51.60 -30.99
CA LEU A 2 16.87 -52.23 -30.41
C LEU A 2 16.23 -53.05 -31.53
N THR A 3 16.01 -54.35 -31.29
CA THR A 3 15.41 -55.26 -32.29
C THR A 3 13.95 -54.90 -32.57
N PRO A 4 13.45 -55.00 -33.83
CA PRO A 4 12.07 -54.66 -34.21
C PRO A 4 10.98 -55.36 -33.39
N GLY A 5 11.27 -56.52 -32.77
CA GLY A 5 10.31 -57.27 -31.94
C GLY A 5 9.89 -56.59 -30.63
N ALA A 6 10.66 -55.62 -30.11
CA ALA A 6 10.29 -54.93 -28.87
C ALA A 6 9.22 -53.84 -29.08
N LEU A 7 9.01 -53.37 -30.31
CA LEU A 7 7.96 -52.39 -30.65
C LEU A 7 6.61 -53.06 -30.97
N GLY A 8 6.59 -54.35 -31.32
CA GLY A 8 5.36 -55.10 -31.60
C GLY A 8 4.45 -55.28 -30.38
N ASN A 9 5.03 -55.48 -29.19
CA ASN A 9 4.27 -55.71 -27.96
C ASN A 9 3.63 -54.44 -27.39
N TRP A 10 4.09 -53.23 -27.75
CA TRP A 10 3.43 -51.99 -27.33
C TRP A 10 2.09 -51.80 -28.05
N ALA A 11 2.00 -52.21 -29.32
CA ALA A 11 0.77 -52.11 -30.12
C ALA A 11 -0.32 -53.08 -29.62
N GLU A 12 0.03 -54.29 -29.18
CA GLU A 12 -0.93 -55.23 -28.57
C GLU A 12 -1.39 -54.78 -27.18
N TRP A 13 -0.49 -54.15 -26.39
CA TRP A 13 -0.86 -53.63 -25.08
C TRP A 13 -1.88 -52.49 -25.18
N PHE A 14 -1.69 -51.55 -26.11
CA PHE A 14 -2.65 -50.49 -26.42
C PHE A 14 -3.88 -50.96 -27.23
N GLY A 15 -3.80 -52.14 -27.88
CA GLY A 15 -4.90 -52.74 -28.64
C GLY A 15 -5.95 -53.46 -27.79
N SER A 16 -5.62 -53.79 -26.53
CA SER A 16 -6.58 -54.36 -25.56
C SER A 16 -7.34 -53.26 -24.80
N SER A 17 -8.63 -53.46 -24.53
CA SER A 17 -9.45 -52.50 -23.77
C SER A 17 -8.82 -52.18 -22.39
N THR A 18 -8.18 -53.16 -21.75
CA THR A 18 -7.45 -53.03 -20.48
C THR A 18 -6.23 -52.11 -20.54
N GLY A 19 -5.37 -52.20 -21.57
CA GLY A 19 -4.19 -51.33 -21.66
C GLY A 19 -4.57 -49.88 -21.97
N ALA A 20 -5.64 -49.67 -22.74
CA ALA A 20 -6.22 -48.34 -22.95
C ALA A 20 -6.76 -47.73 -21.64
N TRP A 21 -7.42 -48.52 -20.77
CA TRP A 21 -7.89 -48.05 -19.46
C TRP A 21 -6.74 -47.73 -18.50
N ILE A 22 -5.66 -48.52 -18.49
CA ILE A 22 -4.47 -48.24 -17.67
C ILE A 22 -3.80 -46.95 -18.12
N ALA A 23 -3.60 -46.77 -19.44
CA ALA A 23 -3.00 -45.56 -19.99
C ALA A 23 -3.86 -44.32 -19.71
N ALA A 24 -5.19 -44.42 -19.87
CA ALA A 24 -6.12 -43.35 -19.53
C ALA A 24 -6.09 -43.00 -18.04
N THR A 25 -6.01 -44.01 -17.16
CA THR A 25 -5.93 -43.80 -15.71
C THR A 25 -4.61 -43.14 -15.30
N LEU A 26 -3.47 -43.59 -15.84
CA LEU A 26 -2.17 -42.96 -15.59
C LEU A 26 -2.13 -41.51 -16.12
N LEU A 27 -2.74 -41.25 -17.27
CA LEU A 27 -2.87 -39.91 -17.83
C LEU A 27 -3.77 -39.01 -16.97
N LEU A 28 -4.90 -39.52 -16.48
CA LEU A 28 -5.79 -38.81 -15.54
C LEU A 28 -5.10 -38.53 -14.20
N LEU A 29 -4.37 -39.49 -13.64
CA LEU A 29 -3.58 -39.31 -12.42
C LEU A 29 -2.46 -38.30 -12.63
N GLY A 30 -1.79 -38.33 -13.78
CA GLY A 30 -0.78 -37.34 -14.17
C GLY A 30 -1.37 -35.93 -14.29
N LEU A 31 -2.54 -35.79 -14.95
CA LEU A 31 -3.26 -34.52 -15.06
C LEU A 31 -3.74 -34.02 -13.69
N ALA A 32 -4.27 -34.90 -12.84
CA ALA A 32 -4.70 -34.57 -11.48
C ALA A 32 -3.51 -34.13 -10.61
N ALA A 33 -2.34 -34.78 -10.74
CA ALA A 33 -1.13 -34.39 -10.05
C ALA A 33 -0.60 -33.03 -10.54
N LEU A 34 -0.63 -32.78 -11.85
CA LEU A 34 -0.25 -31.47 -12.43
C LEU A 34 -1.21 -30.36 -11.99
N LEU A 35 -2.51 -30.63 -12.00
CA LEU A 35 -3.54 -29.70 -11.52
C LEU A 35 -3.37 -29.43 -10.02
N GLY A 36 -3.18 -30.48 -9.21
CA GLY A 36 -2.93 -30.39 -7.78
C GLY A 36 -1.67 -29.57 -7.47
N ARG A 37 -0.56 -29.80 -8.20
CA ARG A 37 0.66 -29.01 -8.08
C ARG A 37 0.44 -27.54 -8.42
N ARG A 38 -0.34 -27.25 -9.47
CA ARG A 38 -0.72 -25.87 -9.83
C ARG A 38 -1.58 -25.22 -8.76
N VAL A 39 -2.59 -25.93 -8.23
CA VAL A 39 -3.45 -25.44 -7.15
C VAL A 39 -2.62 -25.11 -5.90
N ILE A 40 -1.73 -26.02 -5.48
CA ILE A 40 -0.83 -25.78 -4.34
C ILE A 40 0.08 -24.57 -4.62
N ALA A 41 0.70 -24.49 -5.80
CA ALA A 41 1.54 -23.35 -6.17
C ALA A 41 0.75 -22.04 -6.10
N THR A 42 -0.48 -22.01 -6.60
CA THR A 42 -1.36 -20.85 -6.55
C THR A 42 -1.70 -20.49 -5.11
N VAL A 43 -2.11 -21.44 -4.26
CA VAL A 43 -2.46 -21.17 -2.86
C VAL A 43 -1.26 -20.63 -2.07
N LEU A 44 -0.08 -21.22 -2.21
CA LEU A 44 1.15 -20.73 -1.58
C LEU A 44 1.50 -19.33 -2.09
N THR A 45 1.45 -19.13 -3.41
CA THR A 45 1.73 -17.84 -4.04
C THR A 45 0.77 -16.77 -3.53
N LEU A 46 -0.53 -17.06 -3.43
CA LEU A 46 -1.53 -16.11 -2.92
C LEU A 46 -1.25 -15.72 -1.46
N ARG A 47 -0.82 -16.65 -0.60
CA ARG A 47 -0.46 -16.33 0.79
C ARG A 47 0.73 -15.36 0.89
N ALA A 48 1.75 -15.58 0.05
CA ALA A 48 2.98 -14.78 0.05
C ALA A 48 2.89 -13.48 -0.77
N SER A 49 1.99 -13.41 -1.75
CA SER A 49 1.89 -12.27 -2.67
C SER A 49 1.46 -11.01 -1.96
N ALA A 50 2.11 -9.91 -2.30
CA ALA A 50 1.58 -8.58 -2.01
C ALA A 50 0.55 -8.23 -3.08
N PHE A 51 -0.74 -8.25 -2.72
CA PHE A 51 -1.82 -7.86 -3.65
C PHE A 51 -1.86 -6.36 -3.90
N THR A 52 -1.22 -5.58 -3.05
CA THR A 52 -1.26 -4.13 -3.05
C THR A 52 -0.89 -3.49 -4.39
N PRO A 53 0.20 -3.89 -5.10
CA PRO A 53 0.50 -3.31 -6.42
C PRO A 53 -0.61 -3.57 -7.44
N ARG A 54 -1.12 -4.81 -7.50
CA ARG A 54 -2.23 -5.19 -8.40
C ARG A 54 -3.51 -4.43 -8.07
N MET A 55 -3.88 -4.38 -6.79
CA MET A 55 -5.05 -3.64 -6.33
C MET A 55 -4.91 -2.15 -6.60
N SER A 56 -3.75 -1.55 -6.33
CA SER A 56 -3.52 -0.13 -6.56
C SER A 56 -3.66 0.24 -8.03
N ARG A 57 -3.16 -0.60 -8.96
CA ARG A 57 -3.32 -0.38 -10.40
C ARG A 57 -4.78 -0.50 -10.83
N LEU A 58 -5.50 -1.50 -10.30
CA LEU A 58 -6.93 -1.65 -10.58
C LEU A 58 -7.73 -0.45 -10.05
N LEU A 59 -7.46 -0.02 -8.82
CA LEU A 59 -8.15 1.10 -8.17
C LEU A 59 -7.78 2.45 -8.78
N ALA A 60 -6.57 2.62 -9.32
CA ALA A 60 -6.12 3.87 -9.93
C ALA A 60 -7.06 4.36 -11.05
N LEU A 61 -7.70 3.45 -11.79
CA LEU A 61 -8.68 3.80 -12.84
C LEU A 61 -10.00 4.37 -12.29
N TRP A 62 -10.32 4.07 -11.03
CA TRP A 62 -11.57 4.47 -10.38
C TRP A 62 -11.40 5.67 -9.47
N LEU A 63 -10.20 5.86 -8.91
CA LEU A 63 -9.87 6.99 -8.05
C LEU A 63 -9.98 8.29 -8.84
N ARG A 64 -11.02 9.07 -8.55
CA ARG A 64 -11.15 10.42 -9.10
C ARG A 64 -10.57 11.47 -8.16
N PRO A 65 -9.92 12.50 -8.72
CA PRO A 65 -9.43 13.61 -7.94
C PRO A 65 -10.56 14.37 -7.21
N THR A 66 -10.60 14.35 -5.88
CA THR A 66 -11.43 15.25 -5.04
C THR A 66 -10.55 16.23 -4.25
N ASN A 67 -10.59 17.52 -4.57
CA ASN A 67 -9.83 18.53 -3.83
C ASN A 67 -10.66 19.06 -2.66
N HIS A 68 -10.02 19.25 -1.51
CA HIS A 68 -10.63 19.94 -0.39
C HIS A 68 -10.80 21.43 -0.70
N SER A 69 -11.96 21.97 -0.35
CA SER A 69 -12.12 23.40 -0.17
C SER A 69 -11.19 23.91 0.95
N PRO A 70 -10.88 25.22 1.01
CA PRO A 70 -10.08 25.77 2.11
C PRO A 70 -10.59 25.42 3.51
N ALA A 71 -11.92 25.37 3.69
CA ALA A 71 -12.52 25.03 4.99
C ALA A 71 -12.34 23.54 5.35
N GLU A 72 -12.51 22.64 4.38
CA GLU A 72 -12.27 21.20 4.54
C GLU A 72 -10.79 20.91 4.75
N PHE A 73 -9.89 21.61 4.04
CA PHE A 73 -8.44 21.47 4.19
C PHE A 73 -8.02 21.69 5.63
N LEU A 74 -8.57 22.71 6.31
CA LEU A 74 -8.22 23.06 7.69
C LEU A 74 -8.83 22.12 8.74
N ARG A 75 -9.83 21.31 8.35
CA ARG A 75 -10.65 20.46 9.24
C ARG A 75 -10.69 18.99 8.80
N ALA A 76 -9.71 18.54 8.02
CA ALA A 76 -9.71 17.19 7.46
C ALA A 76 -9.64 16.09 8.55
N ASP A 77 -9.15 16.44 9.74
CA ASP A 77 -9.13 15.60 10.94
C ASP A 77 -10.33 15.84 11.89
N GLY A 78 -11.29 16.67 11.51
CA GLY A 78 -12.48 17.00 12.31
C GLY A 78 -12.25 18.09 13.36
N ALA A 79 -11.22 18.92 13.21
CA ALA A 79 -10.96 20.02 14.13
C ALA A 79 -12.04 21.12 14.11
N ASP A 80 -12.34 21.68 15.29
CA ASP A 80 -13.31 22.78 15.45
C ASP A 80 -12.81 24.12 14.85
N GLU A 81 -13.72 25.09 14.73
CA GLU A 81 -13.48 26.44 14.17
C GLU A 81 -12.24 27.12 14.77
N ARG A 82 -12.08 27.03 16.10
CA ARG A 82 -10.95 27.61 16.82
C ARG A 82 -9.61 27.13 16.28
N TRP A 83 -9.48 25.83 16.07
CA TRP A 83 -8.23 25.22 15.59
C TRP A 83 -8.00 25.51 14.11
N ALA A 84 -9.09 25.52 13.33
CA ALA A 84 -9.03 25.86 11.91
C ALA A 84 -8.50 27.30 11.68
N GLU A 85 -8.89 28.26 12.51
CA GLU A 85 -8.40 29.64 12.40
C GLU A 85 -6.90 29.76 12.76
N ILE A 86 -6.43 29.04 13.78
CA ILE A 86 -4.99 28.95 14.11
C ILE A 86 -4.20 28.37 12.92
N ARG A 87 -4.70 27.27 12.33
CA ARG A 87 -4.08 26.63 11.16
C ARG A 87 -4.06 27.55 9.94
N LYS A 88 -5.12 28.34 9.72
CA LYS A 88 -5.18 29.32 8.64
C LYS A 88 -4.11 30.40 8.80
N GLN A 89 -3.95 30.94 10.01
CA GLN A 89 -2.89 31.90 10.32
C GLN A 89 -1.51 31.29 10.11
N ALA A 90 -1.31 30.03 10.53
CA ALA A 90 -0.07 29.30 10.32
C ALA A 90 0.28 29.12 8.84
N ILE A 91 -0.67 28.71 8.00
CA ILE A 91 -0.49 28.58 6.55
C ILE A 91 -0.13 29.94 5.94
N ASN A 92 -0.85 31.00 6.28
CA ASN A 92 -0.59 32.34 5.73
C ASN A 92 0.81 32.84 6.12
N ARG A 93 1.22 32.63 7.38
CA ARG A 93 2.56 32.96 7.85
C ARG A 93 3.63 32.21 7.07
N LEU A 94 3.46 30.89 6.91
CA LEU A 94 4.44 30.04 6.23
C LEU A 94 4.51 30.37 4.74
N ALA A 95 3.36 30.56 4.08
CA ALA A 95 3.29 30.95 2.67
C ALA A 95 3.94 32.32 2.43
N GLY A 96 3.63 33.31 3.28
CA GLY A 96 4.25 34.64 3.23
C GLY A 96 5.77 34.56 3.38
N PHE A 97 6.26 33.77 4.34
CA PHE A 97 7.70 33.51 4.50
C PHE A 97 8.33 32.97 3.21
N PHE A 98 7.72 31.94 2.59
CA PHE A 98 8.27 31.36 1.37
C PHE A 98 8.22 32.34 0.18
N GLN A 99 7.14 33.09 0.03
CA GLN A 99 6.99 34.10 -1.03
C GLN A 99 8.05 35.20 -0.92
N THR A 100 8.34 35.68 0.28
CA THR A 100 9.38 36.70 0.51
C THR A 100 10.78 36.11 0.36
N ARG A 101 11.04 34.95 0.97
CA ARG A 101 12.39 34.38 1.03
C ARG A 101 12.85 33.79 -0.31
N TYR A 102 11.95 33.24 -1.12
CA TYR A 102 12.31 32.51 -2.35
C TYR A 102 11.73 33.15 -3.61
N ALA A 103 11.60 34.47 -3.64
CA ALA A 103 10.92 35.20 -4.70
C ALA A 103 11.51 34.92 -6.10
N LYS A 104 12.84 34.89 -6.24
CA LYS A 104 13.49 34.60 -7.52
C LYS A 104 13.31 33.14 -7.92
N SER A 105 13.48 32.22 -6.97
CA SER A 105 13.28 30.78 -7.20
C SER A 105 11.84 30.48 -7.65
N ILE A 106 10.85 31.14 -7.05
CA ILE A 106 9.42 31.03 -7.42
C ILE A 106 9.18 31.57 -8.82
N ALA A 107 9.67 32.78 -9.12
CA ALA A 107 9.52 33.38 -10.43
C ALA A 107 10.14 32.51 -11.54
N TRP A 108 11.34 31.99 -11.31
CA TRP A 108 12.01 31.06 -12.21
C TRP A 108 11.20 29.78 -12.44
N GLY A 109 10.74 29.14 -11.36
CA GLY A 109 9.93 27.93 -11.43
C GLY A 109 8.63 28.14 -12.21
N ASN A 110 7.96 29.28 -12.00
CA ASN A 110 6.76 29.64 -12.75
C ASN A 110 7.04 29.85 -14.24
N GLY A 111 8.18 30.45 -14.60
CA GLY A 111 8.59 30.68 -15.98
C GLY A 111 8.78 29.41 -16.81
N ILE A 112 9.23 28.31 -16.20
CA ILE A 112 9.47 27.04 -16.91
C ILE A 112 8.35 26.00 -16.73
N ARG A 113 7.39 26.26 -15.83
CA ARG A 113 6.37 25.30 -15.39
C ARG A 113 5.59 24.66 -16.54
N GLN A 114 5.25 25.42 -17.58
CA GLN A 114 4.52 24.91 -18.74
C GLN A 114 5.40 24.09 -19.70
N SER A 115 6.71 24.36 -19.71
CA SER A 115 7.68 23.70 -20.60
C SER A 115 8.41 22.52 -19.96
N PHE A 116 8.32 22.35 -18.63
CA PHE A 116 9.03 21.28 -17.91
C PHE A 116 8.07 20.31 -17.22
N SER A 117 7.91 19.10 -17.79
CA SER A 117 7.02 18.05 -17.29
C SER A 117 7.36 17.59 -15.88
N ASP A 118 8.64 17.47 -15.57
CA ASP A 118 9.10 16.86 -14.32
C ASP A 118 8.80 17.78 -13.12
N LEU A 119 8.86 19.09 -13.32
CA LEU A 119 8.42 20.06 -12.31
C LEU A 119 6.92 19.92 -12.05
N ARG A 120 6.08 19.78 -13.09
CA ARG A 120 4.65 19.55 -12.92
C ARG A 120 4.37 18.21 -12.22
N PHE A 121 5.11 17.17 -12.57
CA PHE A 121 4.98 15.85 -11.97
C PHE A 121 5.33 15.87 -10.48
N THR A 122 6.47 16.46 -10.10
CA THR A 122 6.88 16.54 -8.69
C THR A 122 5.98 17.44 -7.85
N ASP A 123 5.44 18.52 -8.43
CA ASP A 123 4.47 19.39 -7.75
C ASP A 123 3.09 18.72 -7.56
N ALA A 124 2.67 17.89 -8.52
CA ALA A 124 1.42 17.16 -8.42
C ALA A 124 1.45 16.03 -7.39
N ASN A 125 2.61 15.40 -7.17
CA ASN A 125 2.71 14.14 -6.42
C ASN A 125 3.32 14.26 -5.00
N ARG A 126 3.87 15.42 -4.61
CA ARG A 126 4.49 15.60 -3.28
C ARG A 126 3.49 15.79 -2.12
N VAL A 127 2.25 16.18 -2.43
CA VAL A 127 1.17 16.43 -1.45
C VAL A 127 0.04 15.44 -1.70
N PRO A 128 -0.65 14.92 -0.67
CA PRO A 128 -1.85 14.12 -0.86
C PRO A 128 -2.88 14.77 -1.75
N PHE A 129 -3.48 13.94 -2.61
CA PHE A 129 -4.34 14.39 -3.69
C PHE A 129 -5.38 15.44 -3.22
N PRO A 130 -6.14 15.22 -2.13
CA PRO A 130 -7.14 16.17 -1.64
C PRO A 130 -6.58 17.51 -1.17
N PHE A 131 -5.32 17.55 -0.77
CA PHE A 131 -4.66 18.74 -0.25
C PHE A 131 -3.79 19.43 -1.33
N ALA A 132 -3.52 18.74 -2.44
CA ALA A 132 -2.51 19.14 -3.41
C ALA A 132 -2.87 20.45 -4.13
N GLN A 133 -4.15 20.67 -4.46
CA GLN A 133 -4.57 21.94 -5.07
C GLN A 133 -4.31 23.12 -4.13
N PHE A 134 -4.85 23.07 -2.91
CA PHE A 134 -4.69 24.12 -1.90
C PHE A 134 -3.21 24.44 -1.66
N MET A 135 -2.37 23.41 -1.51
CA MET A 135 -0.94 23.60 -1.30
C MET A 135 -0.23 24.22 -2.50
N ARG A 136 -0.60 23.89 -3.75
CA ARG A 136 0.01 24.53 -4.94
C ARG A 136 -0.36 26.01 -5.06
N GLU A 137 -1.56 26.38 -4.64
CA GLU A 137 -2.02 27.77 -4.67
C GLU A 137 -1.29 28.63 -3.63
N HIS A 138 -0.92 28.06 -2.47
CA HIS A 138 -0.28 28.80 -1.37
C HIS A 138 1.26 28.66 -1.34
N PHE A 139 1.79 27.53 -1.83
CA PHE A 139 3.21 27.19 -1.75
C PHE A 139 3.75 26.79 -3.13
N SER A 140 4.33 27.75 -3.85
CA SER A 140 5.13 27.45 -5.04
C SER A 140 6.56 27.08 -4.61
N VAL A 141 6.78 25.84 -4.19
CA VAL A 141 8.12 25.39 -3.76
C VAL A 141 8.87 24.82 -4.96
N CYS A 142 9.55 25.68 -5.72
CA CYS A 142 10.51 25.24 -6.72
C CYS A 142 11.91 25.16 -6.07
N SER A 143 12.50 23.95 -6.05
CA SER A 143 13.86 23.75 -5.54
C SER A 143 14.85 23.98 -6.68
N VAL A 144 15.46 25.16 -6.73
CA VAL A 144 16.52 25.53 -7.68
C VAL A 144 17.77 25.92 -6.90
N VAL A 145 18.90 25.31 -7.22
CA VAL A 145 20.18 25.51 -6.52
C VAL A 145 21.29 25.88 -7.48
N THR A 146 22.24 26.68 -7.01
CA THR A 146 23.33 27.25 -7.81
C THR A 146 24.72 26.85 -7.34
N ALA A 147 24.87 26.41 -6.08
CA ALA A 147 26.15 25.99 -5.52
C ALA A 147 25.99 25.03 -4.34
N SER A 148 27.07 24.34 -4.00
CA SER A 148 27.22 23.51 -2.79
C SER A 148 28.56 23.78 -2.09
N ALA A 149 28.55 23.73 -0.76
CA ALA A 149 29.74 23.88 0.10
C ALA A 149 29.51 23.13 1.43
N GLY A 150 30.42 22.22 1.80
CA GLY A 150 30.17 21.27 2.88
C GLY A 150 28.83 20.55 2.69
N PRO A 151 28.01 20.40 3.74
CA PRO A 151 26.69 19.78 3.64
C PRO A 151 25.57 20.76 3.21
N GLN A 152 25.91 21.92 2.66
CA GLN A 152 24.93 22.99 2.37
C GLN A 152 24.73 23.21 0.87
N LEU A 153 23.52 23.64 0.52
CA LEU A 153 23.12 24.06 -0.82
C LEU A 153 22.71 25.52 -0.82
N ARG A 154 23.17 26.25 -1.84
CA ARG A 154 22.76 27.63 -2.12
C ARG A 154 21.67 27.66 -3.16
N ASP A 155 20.53 28.28 -2.84
CA ASP A 155 19.44 28.48 -3.80
C ASP A 155 19.74 29.60 -4.83
N LEU A 156 18.76 29.93 -5.68
CA LEU A 156 18.84 31.04 -6.65
C LEU A 156 18.71 32.42 -5.99
N ASP A 157 18.11 32.49 -4.81
CA ASP A 157 17.96 33.72 -4.02
C ASP A 157 19.22 34.05 -3.19
N GLY A 158 20.17 33.11 -3.09
CA GLY A 158 21.44 33.25 -2.39
C GLY A 158 21.47 32.63 -0.99
N HIS A 159 20.39 31.98 -0.54
CA HIS A 159 20.31 31.38 0.79
C HIS A 159 20.97 30.02 0.85
N TRP A 160 21.75 29.80 1.92
CA TRP A 160 22.32 28.50 2.24
C TRP A 160 21.40 27.71 3.17
N THR A 161 21.24 26.43 2.85
CA THR A 161 20.41 25.49 3.62
C THR A 161 21.14 24.18 3.80
N LEU A 162 20.91 23.52 4.95
CA LEU A 162 21.51 22.22 5.25
C LEU A 162 20.83 21.13 4.41
N ASP A 163 21.57 20.43 3.56
CA ASP A 163 21.03 19.38 2.71
C ASP A 163 20.99 18.04 3.44
N VAL A 164 19.79 17.51 3.60
CA VAL A 164 19.59 16.14 4.09
C VAL A 164 18.93 15.25 3.03
N SER A 165 18.86 15.73 1.79
CA SER A 165 18.45 14.93 0.64
C SER A 165 19.58 14.05 0.11
N GLY A 166 20.83 14.47 0.31
CA GLY A 166 22.06 13.77 -0.09
C GLY A 166 22.11 13.47 -1.59
N SER A 167 21.53 14.34 -2.42
CA SER A 167 21.36 14.13 -3.86
C SER A 167 20.77 12.74 -4.18
N TYR A 168 19.69 12.39 -3.48
CA TYR A 168 19.00 11.10 -3.60
C TYR A 168 19.86 9.86 -3.29
N GLY A 169 20.91 10.01 -2.47
CA GLY A 169 21.83 8.93 -2.11
C GLY A 169 23.16 8.96 -2.86
N LEU A 170 23.36 9.89 -3.80
CA LEU A 170 24.64 10.05 -4.48
C LEU A 170 25.72 10.57 -3.53
N ASN A 171 25.42 11.58 -2.71
CA ASN A 171 26.43 12.30 -1.93
C ASN A 171 26.82 11.54 -0.65
N VAL A 172 27.69 10.54 -0.76
CA VAL A 172 28.24 9.80 0.38
C VAL A 172 29.33 10.59 1.07
N ALA A 173 30.37 10.98 0.34
CA ALA A 173 31.57 11.56 0.95
C ALA A 173 31.48 13.05 1.27
N GLY A 174 30.52 13.79 0.71
CA GLY A 174 30.47 15.26 0.79
C GLY A 174 30.66 15.91 -0.58
N PHE A 175 29.97 17.02 -0.85
CA PHE A 175 29.93 17.63 -2.19
C PHE A 175 31.31 18.06 -2.68
N ASP A 176 32.19 18.48 -1.77
CA ASP A 176 33.53 18.96 -2.09
C ASP A 176 34.40 17.83 -2.66
N HIS A 177 34.35 16.63 -2.07
CA HIS A 177 35.02 15.45 -2.62
C HIS A 177 34.54 15.09 -4.03
N TYR A 178 33.24 15.12 -4.30
CA TYR A 178 32.72 14.84 -5.66
C TYR A 178 33.20 15.88 -6.68
N LYS A 179 33.20 17.17 -6.33
CA LYS A 179 33.73 18.23 -7.22
C LYS A 179 35.19 17.97 -7.57
N GLU A 180 35.99 17.59 -6.58
CA GLU A 180 37.39 17.24 -6.77
C GLU A 180 37.59 15.99 -7.64
N TRP A 181 36.84 14.92 -7.40
CA TRP A 181 36.92 13.68 -8.19
C TRP A 181 36.53 13.89 -9.64
N MET A 182 35.50 14.70 -9.91
CA MET A 182 35.11 15.06 -11.27
C MET A 182 36.23 15.82 -11.98
N GLN A 183 36.87 16.79 -11.30
CA GLN A 183 37.97 17.56 -11.89
C GLN A 183 39.20 16.69 -12.16
N ARG A 184 39.71 15.97 -11.15
CA ARG A 184 40.88 15.10 -11.31
C ARG A 184 40.63 13.96 -12.29
N GLY A 185 39.42 13.39 -12.26
CA GLY A 185 38.98 12.37 -13.20
C GLY A 185 38.98 12.86 -14.64
N LEU A 186 38.49 14.09 -14.88
CA LEU A 186 38.58 14.73 -16.19
C LEU A 186 40.04 14.95 -16.61
N ASP A 187 40.89 15.46 -15.73
CA ASP A 187 42.30 15.71 -16.03
C ASP A 187 43.06 14.46 -16.48
N ARG A 188 42.69 13.27 -15.99
CA ARG A 188 43.28 11.99 -16.41
C ARG A 188 42.90 11.54 -17.81
N VAL A 189 41.75 11.97 -18.32
CA VAL A 189 41.17 11.44 -19.57
C VAL A 189 40.92 12.50 -20.63
N LYS A 190 41.18 13.78 -20.33
CA LYS A 190 40.86 14.92 -21.20
C LYS A 190 41.50 14.85 -22.58
N GLU A 191 42.69 14.26 -22.70
CA GLU A 191 43.37 14.07 -24.00
C GLU A 191 42.60 13.12 -24.93
N LEU A 192 41.80 12.19 -24.40
CA LEU A 192 40.91 11.34 -25.19
C LEU A 192 39.62 12.06 -25.59
N GLY A 193 39.10 12.94 -24.73
CA GLY A 193 37.86 13.68 -24.98
C GLY A 193 36.61 12.78 -25.05
N PRO A 194 35.68 13.03 -25.99
CA PRO A 194 34.36 12.39 -26.05
C PRO A 194 34.35 11.08 -26.85
N VAL A 195 35.50 10.43 -27.11
CA VAL A 195 35.57 9.20 -27.93
C VAL A 195 34.72 8.09 -27.31
N LEU A 196 33.88 7.44 -28.14
CA LEU A 196 33.00 6.34 -27.77
C LEU A 196 33.30 5.09 -28.60
N GLY A 197 33.09 3.91 -28.02
CA GLY A 197 33.36 2.61 -28.67
C GLY A 197 34.64 1.96 -28.13
N PRO A 198 35.85 2.46 -28.49
CA PRO A 198 37.08 2.07 -27.83
C PRO A 198 37.10 2.45 -26.35
N LEU A 199 37.82 1.70 -25.52
CA LEU A 199 37.92 1.93 -24.08
C LEU A 199 39.19 2.70 -23.72
N HIS A 200 39.09 3.62 -22.76
CA HIS A 200 40.25 4.20 -22.09
C HIS A 200 40.88 3.16 -21.13
N PRO A 201 42.22 3.06 -21.00
CA PRO A 201 42.86 2.05 -20.14
C PRO A 201 42.42 2.05 -18.66
N ILE A 202 42.00 3.20 -18.13
CA ILE A 202 41.50 3.37 -16.75
C ILE A 202 40.31 2.44 -16.41
N VAL A 203 39.58 1.98 -17.43
CA VAL A 203 38.48 1.01 -17.27
C VAL A 203 38.99 -0.27 -16.59
N ALA A 204 40.21 -0.71 -16.90
CA ALA A 204 40.80 -1.92 -16.31
C ALA A 204 40.98 -1.79 -14.79
N ASP A 205 41.43 -0.63 -14.31
CA ASP A 205 41.58 -0.36 -12.87
C ASP A 205 40.23 -0.32 -12.16
N ASN A 206 39.23 0.31 -12.76
CA ASN A 206 37.87 0.33 -12.21
C ASN A 206 37.31 -1.09 -12.09
N ILE A 207 37.47 -1.92 -13.12
CA ILE A 207 37.06 -3.33 -13.09
C ILE A 207 37.78 -4.08 -11.95
N ARG A 208 39.10 -3.92 -11.84
CA ARG A 208 39.89 -4.58 -10.79
C ARG A 208 39.38 -4.25 -9.39
N ILE A 209 39.13 -2.96 -9.11
CA ILE A 209 38.65 -2.51 -7.80
C ILE A 209 37.20 -2.96 -7.54
N LEU A 210 36.32 -2.84 -8.54
CA LEU A 210 34.93 -3.29 -8.42
C LEU A 210 34.84 -4.80 -8.16
N LYS A 211 35.70 -5.60 -8.79
CA LYS A 211 35.81 -7.04 -8.52
C LYS A 211 36.28 -7.33 -7.10
N SER A 212 37.29 -6.60 -6.59
CA SER A 212 37.75 -6.82 -5.22
C SER A 212 36.70 -6.45 -4.17
N ILE A 213 35.89 -5.41 -4.43
CA ILE A 213 34.82 -4.99 -3.54
C ILE A 213 33.63 -5.97 -3.60
N SER A 214 33.15 -6.24 -4.81
CA SER A 214 31.97 -7.10 -5.01
C SER A 214 32.26 -8.57 -4.75
N LYS A 215 33.53 -9.01 -4.83
CA LYS A 215 33.98 -10.42 -4.79
C LYS A 215 33.37 -11.26 -5.92
N LEU A 216 33.15 -10.65 -7.08
CA LEU A 216 32.56 -11.27 -8.27
C LEU A 216 33.51 -11.23 -9.48
N ASP A 217 33.21 -12.04 -10.49
CA ASP A 217 34.16 -12.35 -11.57
C ASP A 217 34.20 -11.29 -12.68
N GLU A 218 33.06 -10.72 -13.02
CA GLU A 218 32.88 -9.85 -14.19
C GLU A 218 32.12 -8.57 -13.86
N VAL A 219 32.35 -7.53 -14.67
CA VAL A 219 31.80 -6.18 -14.51
C VAL A 219 31.27 -5.70 -15.86
N SER A 220 30.12 -5.02 -15.83
CA SER A 220 29.50 -4.37 -16.98
C SER A 220 29.06 -2.96 -16.62
N PHE A 221 29.25 -2.01 -17.54
CA PHE A 221 28.89 -0.59 -17.37
C PHE A 221 27.66 -0.21 -18.22
N HIS A 222 26.82 0.65 -17.67
CA HIS A 222 25.54 1.12 -18.20
C HIS A 222 25.33 2.61 -17.87
N MET A 223 24.28 3.26 -18.36
CA MET A 223 24.08 4.71 -18.15
C MET A 223 23.34 5.07 -16.87
N SER A 224 22.62 4.12 -16.28
CA SER A 224 21.88 4.36 -15.05
C SER A 224 21.70 3.08 -14.25
N GLY A 225 21.35 3.22 -12.96
CA GLY A 225 20.94 2.10 -12.14
C GLY A 225 19.74 1.34 -12.72
N THR A 226 18.77 2.03 -13.35
CA THR A 226 17.65 1.38 -14.05
C THR A 226 18.15 0.46 -15.16
N GLU A 227 19.07 0.93 -16.02
CA GLU A 227 19.64 0.12 -17.08
C GLU A 227 20.45 -1.07 -16.55
N ALA A 228 21.17 -0.87 -15.44
CA ALA A 228 21.95 -1.94 -14.84
C ALA A 228 21.05 -3.03 -14.22
N VAL A 229 19.91 -2.67 -13.61
CA VAL A 229 18.86 -3.62 -13.20
C VAL A 229 18.28 -4.35 -14.42
N MET A 230 17.95 -3.62 -15.49
CA MET A 230 17.46 -4.22 -16.75
C MET A 230 18.45 -5.23 -17.33
N ALA A 231 19.74 -4.87 -17.34
CA ALA A 231 20.82 -5.72 -17.82
C ALA A 231 20.99 -6.96 -16.94
N ALA A 232 21.07 -6.80 -15.62
CA ALA A 232 21.22 -7.93 -14.69
C ALA A 232 20.07 -8.94 -14.82
N ILE A 233 18.82 -8.46 -14.89
CA ILE A 233 17.64 -9.33 -15.08
C ILE A 233 17.66 -10.02 -16.44
N ARG A 234 18.02 -9.30 -17.52
CA ARG A 234 18.13 -9.90 -18.86
C ARG A 234 19.18 -10.99 -18.89
N LEU A 235 20.34 -10.76 -18.29
CA LEU A 235 21.43 -11.72 -18.18
C LEU A 235 21.04 -12.93 -17.33
N ALA A 236 20.36 -12.72 -16.20
CA ALA A 236 19.86 -13.81 -15.37
C ALA A 236 18.84 -14.69 -16.12
N ARG A 237 17.88 -14.08 -16.83
CA ARG A 237 16.92 -14.82 -17.69
C ARG A 237 17.63 -15.57 -18.82
N PHE A 238 18.60 -14.93 -19.45
CA PHE A 238 19.39 -15.55 -20.50
C PHE A 238 20.09 -16.79 -19.95
N ASN A 239 20.93 -16.65 -18.92
CA ASN A 239 21.79 -17.72 -18.42
C ASN A 239 21.04 -18.84 -17.71
N THR A 240 19.99 -18.53 -16.93
CA THR A 240 19.17 -19.56 -16.27
C THR A 240 18.16 -20.24 -17.19
N ARG A 241 17.82 -19.60 -18.33
CA ARG A 241 16.69 -19.97 -19.21
C ARG A 241 15.32 -19.98 -18.52
N ARG A 242 15.22 -19.37 -17.35
CA ARG A 242 13.99 -19.19 -16.59
C ARG A 242 13.39 -17.82 -16.90
N LYS A 243 12.09 -17.63 -16.65
CA LYS A 243 11.35 -16.44 -17.09
C LYS A 243 10.98 -15.50 -15.93
N LEU A 244 10.54 -16.08 -14.82
CA LEU A 244 9.97 -15.33 -13.71
C LEU A 244 11.07 -14.62 -12.93
N ILE A 245 10.90 -13.34 -12.63
CA ILE A 245 11.69 -12.70 -11.58
C ILE A 245 10.84 -12.55 -10.32
N VAL A 246 11.50 -12.40 -9.17
CA VAL A 246 10.84 -12.07 -7.92
C VAL A 246 11.37 -10.75 -7.40
N CYS A 247 10.45 -9.84 -7.07
CA CYS A 247 10.73 -8.60 -6.36
C CYS A 247 9.91 -8.55 -5.07
N PHE A 248 10.26 -7.66 -4.14
CA PHE A 248 9.54 -7.49 -2.88
C PHE A 248 8.71 -6.21 -2.87
N SER A 249 7.54 -6.24 -2.23
CA SER A 249 6.62 -5.09 -2.17
C SER A 249 7.25 -3.88 -1.48
N GLY A 250 7.13 -2.70 -2.10
CA GLY A 250 7.72 -1.45 -1.59
C GLY A 250 9.17 -1.21 -2.04
N ALA A 251 9.78 -2.15 -2.75
CA ALA A 251 11.09 -1.96 -3.38
C ALA A 251 11.01 -0.95 -4.52
N TYR A 252 12.11 -0.25 -4.78
CA TYR A 252 12.29 0.53 -6.00
C TYR A 252 13.56 0.07 -6.70
N HIS A 253 13.40 -0.42 -7.93
CA HIS A 253 14.47 -0.96 -8.78
C HIS A 253 14.63 -0.17 -10.08
N GLY A 254 14.23 1.10 -10.07
CA GLY A 254 14.08 1.91 -11.28
C GLY A 254 12.64 1.91 -11.81
N TRP A 255 12.43 2.69 -12.86
CA TRP A 255 11.12 2.93 -13.48
C TRP A 255 10.84 2.03 -14.71
N TRP A 256 11.70 1.05 -14.97
CA TRP A 256 11.49 0.11 -16.07
C TRP A 256 10.27 -0.80 -15.78
N ASP A 257 9.37 -0.92 -16.77
CA ASP A 257 8.12 -1.68 -16.67
C ASP A 257 8.26 -3.09 -16.09
N GLY A 258 9.38 -3.79 -16.35
CA GLY A 258 9.60 -5.15 -15.87
C GLY A 258 9.74 -5.29 -14.35
N VAL A 259 10.01 -4.19 -13.63
CA VAL A 259 10.18 -4.16 -12.17
C VAL A 259 9.24 -3.17 -11.48
N GLN A 260 8.25 -2.60 -12.19
CA GLN A 260 7.27 -1.65 -11.65
C GLN A 260 5.84 -2.23 -11.62
N PRO A 261 5.54 -3.22 -10.75
CA PRO A 261 4.24 -3.90 -10.70
C PRO A 261 3.06 -3.10 -10.12
N GLY A 262 3.30 -1.88 -9.65
CA GLY A 262 2.32 -1.03 -8.97
C GLY A 262 1.84 0.16 -9.80
N LEU A 263 1.56 1.26 -9.10
CA LEU A 263 1.17 2.53 -9.72
C LEU A 263 2.20 2.98 -10.76
N GLY A 264 1.71 3.52 -11.88
CA GLY A 264 2.52 4.02 -12.99
C GLY A 264 2.89 3.00 -14.07
N SER A 265 2.52 1.72 -13.92
CA SER A 265 2.65 0.74 -15.02
C SER A 265 1.29 0.36 -15.60
N GLU A 266 1.16 0.51 -16.91
CA GLU A 266 -0.02 0.07 -17.69
C GLU A 266 0.17 -1.33 -18.30
N ARG A 267 1.38 -1.89 -18.20
CA ARG A 267 1.73 -3.20 -18.77
C ARG A 267 1.15 -4.36 -17.95
N THR A 268 0.75 -5.44 -18.61
CA THR A 268 0.50 -6.73 -17.94
C THR A 268 1.82 -7.33 -17.45
N ILE A 269 1.86 -7.72 -16.18
CA ILE A 269 3.09 -8.18 -15.51
C ILE A 269 2.87 -9.62 -15.09
N ASP A 270 3.21 -10.51 -16.01
CA ASP A 270 3.10 -11.96 -15.87
C ASP A 270 4.47 -12.61 -15.63
N ASP A 271 5.54 -11.82 -15.75
CA ASP A 271 6.94 -12.23 -15.68
C ASP A 271 7.67 -11.72 -14.42
N CYS A 272 6.96 -11.05 -13.51
CA CYS A 272 7.46 -10.58 -12.21
C CYS A 272 6.46 -10.90 -11.08
N LEU A 273 6.92 -11.62 -10.07
CA LEU A 273 6.15 -11.94 -8.87
C LEU A 273 6.54 -10.99 -7.74
N THR A 274 5.56 -10.28 -7.18
CA THR A 274 5.78 -9.37 -6.05
C THR A 274 5.39 -10.02 -4.73
N LEU A 275 6.40 -10.37 -3.92
CA LEU A 275 6.22 -11.05 -2.64
C LEU A 275 6.29 -10.06 -1.45
N LYS A 276 5.76 -10.48 -0.31
CA LYS A 276 5.95 -9.79 0.97
C LYS A 276 7.38 -9.99 1.47
N GLU A 277 8.08 -8.91 1.78
CA GLU A 277 9.39 -8.99 2.45
C GLU A 277 9.22 -9.44 3.91
N LEU A 278 10.27 -9.98 4.52
CA LEU A 278 10.28 -10.45 5.92
C LEU A 278 9.20 -11.50 6.25
N ASN A 279 8.62 -12.17 5.25
CA ASN A 279 7.55 -13.15 5.43
C ASN A 279 8.05 -14.58 5.14
N PRO A 280 7.92 -15.54 6.07
CA PRO A 280 8.30 -16.94 5.84
C PRO A 280 7.60 -17.59 4.64
N ALA A 281 6.32 -17.28 4.38
CA ALA A 281 5.59 -17.83 3.25
C ALA A 281 6.20 -17.41 1.89
N SER A 282 6.89 -16.27 1.84
CA SER A 282 7.64 -15.86 0.66
C SER A 282 8.78 -16.83 0.37
N LEU A 283 9.51 -17.27 1.40
CA LEU A 283 10.58 -18.28 1.23
C LEU A 283 10.02 -19.61 0.73
N ASP A 284 8.85 -20.04 1.24
CA ASP A 284 8.22 -21.29 0.79
C ASP A 284 7.81 -21.25 -0.68
N VAL A 285 7.30 -20.12 -1.16
CA VAL A 285 6.98 -19.92 -2.58
C VAL A 285 8.23 -19.95 -3.44
N LEU A 286 9.34 -19.35 -2.98
CA LEU A 286 10.62 -19.39 -3.68
C LEU A 286 11.10 -20.84 -3.87
N ARG A 287 11.02 -21.66 -2.81
CA ARG A 287 11.37 -23.10 -2.90
C ARG A 287 10.47 -23.84 -3.89
N TRP A 288 9.15 -23.66 -3.78
CA TRP A 288 8.17 -24.39 -4.60
C TRP A 288 8.25 -24.05 -6.09
N ARG A 289 8.53 -22.78 -6.40
CA ARG A 289 8.58 -22.24 -7.77
C ARG A 289 10.00 -22.01 -8.30
N ALA A 290 11.02 -22.49 -7.60
CA ALA A 290 12.43 -22.32 -7.95
C ALA A 290 12.75 -22.55 -9.44
N HIS A 291 12.23 -23.64 -10.00
CA HIS A 291 12.42 -24.03 -11.39
C HIS A 291 11.94 -23.00 -12.44
N GLU A 292 11.11 -22.04 -12.05
CA GLU A 292 10.57 -20.98 -12.92
C GLU A 292 11.31 -19.64 -12.75
N ILE A 293 12.09 -19.49 -11.67
CA ILE A 293 12.64 -18.21 -11.20
C ILE A 293 14.05 -17.97 -11.76
N ALA A 294 14.17 -16.95 -12.61
CA ALA A 294 15.41 -16.48 -13.20
C ALA A 294 16.28 -15.70 -12.21
N ALA A 295 15.67 -14.91 -11.34
CA ALA A 295 16.37 -14.13 -10.32
C ALA A 295 15.42 -13.67 -9.23
N ILE A 296 15.98 -13.47 -8.04
CA ILE A 296 15.35 -12.70 -6.96
C ILE A 296 16.11 -11.39 -6.84
N VAL A 297 15.39 -10.27 -6.91
CA VAL A 297 15.96 -8.92 -6.83
C VAL A 297 15.58 -8.31 -5.48
N VAL A 298 16.60 -7.89 -4.72
CA VAL A 298 16.44 -7.31 -3.38
C VAL A 298 17.13 -5.96 -3.35
N ASN A 299 16.45 -4.97 -2.78
CA ASN A 299 17.09 -3.71 -2.41
C ASN A 299 17.42 -3.79 -0.91
N PRO A 300 18.69 -3.99 -0.50
CA PRO A 300 19.04 -4.35 0.87
C PRO A 300 19.03 -3.15 1.85
N VAL A 301 18.11 -2.20 1.65
CA VAL A 301 17.67 -1.21 2.66
C VAL A 301 16.15 -1.19 2.79
N GLN A 302 15.44 -2.11 2.15
CA GLN A 302 13.99 -2.10 2.06
C GLN A 302 13.30 -2.33 3.41
N SER A 303 13.93 -3.02 4.36
CA SER A 303 13.48 -3.12 5.77
C SER A 303 13.43 -1.79 6.50
N PHE A 304 14.30 -0.86 6.13
CA PHE A 304 14.26 0.52 6.63
C PHE A 304 13.12 1.33 5.98
N HIS A 305 12.45 0.73 5.00
CA HIS A 305 11.44 1.32 4.14
C HIS A 305 11.74 2.79 3.79
N PRO A 306 12.91 3.09 3.19
CA PRO A 306 13.27 4.45 2.81
C PRO A 306 12.32 5.04 1.75
N ASN A 307 11.36 4.28 1.25
CA ASN A 307 10.31 4.71 0.33
C ASN A 307 8.89 4.56 0.91
N SER A 308 8.76 4.32 2.22
CA SER A 308 7.47 4.44 2.90
C SER A 308 7.13 5.90 3.18
N PRO A 309 5.84 6.21 3.38
CA PRO A 309 5.37 7.51 3.81
C PRO A 309 6.16 8.31 4.85
N PRO A 310 6.07 9.66 4.81
CA PRO A 310 4.80 10.36 4.66
C PRO A 310 4.60 10.91 3.25
N PRO A 311 3.61 10.45 2.46
CA PRO A 311 3.28 11.24 1.30
C PRO A 311 1.78 11.13 1.06
N SER A 312 1.44 11.52 -0.14
CA SER A 312 0.13 11.49 -0.71
C SER A 312 -0.71 10.24 -0.44
N ASP A 313 -2.03 10.40 -0.42
CA ASP A 313 -3.00 9.34 -0.15
C ASP A 313 -2.84 8.13 -1.09
N ALA A 314 -2.23 8.30 -2.26
CA ALA A 314 -1.84 7.20 -3.17
C ALA A 314 -0.77 6.26 -2.57
N ILE A 315 0.10 6.78 -1.69
CA ILE A 315 1.12 6.00 -0.97
C ILE A 315 0.56 5.45 0.36
N LEU A 316 -0.51 6.06 0.90
CA LEU A 316 -1.31 5.46 1.99
C LEU A 316 -2.08 4.20 1.54
N LEU A 317 -2.43 4.11 0.25
CA LEU A 317 -3.08 2.94 -0.34
C LEU A 317 -2.11 1.78 -0.62
N THR A 318 -0.79 2.03 -0.68
CA THR A 318 0.19 1.06 -1.18
C THR A 318 1.09 0.41 -0.11
N SER A 319 0.90 0.68 1.18
CA SER A 319 1.64 -0.02 2.23
C SER A 319 0.84 -0.15 3.54
N GLY A 320 0.70 -1.39 4.01
CA GLY A 320 0.25 -1.64 5.36
C GLY A 320 1.32 -1.17 6.34
N VAL A 321 1.05 -0.02 6.96
CA VAL A 321 1.55 0.47 8.26
C VAL A 321 3.03 0.21 8.53
N ARG A 322 3.79 1.31 8.54
CA ARG A 322 5.19 1.42 8.98
C ARG A 322 5.47 0.69 10.30
N ASN A 323 5.81 -0.58 10.21
CA ASN A 323 6.62 -1.28 11.20
C ASN A 323 8.05 -1.18 10.70
N ALA A 324 8.62 0.02 10.77
CA ALA A 324 10.05 0.11 10.61
C ALA A 324 10.66 -0.60 11.82
N THR A 325 11.14 -1.82 11.60
CA THR A 325 11.72 -2.62 12.66
C THR A 325 13.07 -2.04 12.98
N ASP A 326 13.28 -1.60 14.23
CA ASP A 326 14.56 -1.13 14.77
C ASP A 326 15.67 -2.21 14.74
N SER A 327 15.43 -3.39 14.15
CA SER A 327 16.33 -4.54 14.21
C SER A 327 17.02 -4.81 12.87
N THR A 328 18.14 -4.12 12.64
CA THR A 328 19.15 -4.49 11.64
C THR A 328 19.50 -5.98 11.71
N ALA A 329 19.51 -6.57 12.92
CA ALA A 329 19.79 -7.98 13.15
C ALA A 329 18.72 -8.91 12.54
N ALA A 330 17.43 -8.60 12.71
CA ALA A 330 16.36 -9.40 12.12
C ALA A 330 16.40 -9.37 10.58
N TYR A 331 16.73 -8.21 10.01
CA TYR A 331 16.89 -8.12 8.55
C TYR A 331 18.11 -8.89 8.04
N ARG A 332 19.23 -8.81 8.76
CA ARG A 332 20.42 -9.64 8.49
C ARG A 332 20.06 -11.13 8.46
N GLU A 333 19.33 -11.60 9.48
CA GLU A 333 18.89 -12.99 9.56
C GLU A 333 18.00 -13.38 8.38
N TRP A 334 17.05 -12.51 8.00
CA TRP A 334 16.19 -12.75 6.85
C TRP A 334 16.95 -12.82 5.53
N LEU A 335 17.90 -11.89 5.28
CA LEU A 335 18.76 -11.94 4.10
C LEU A 335 19.60 -13.22 4.06
N GLY A 336 20.08 -13.68 5.22
CA GLY A 336 20.78 -14.96 5.35
C GLY A 336 19.89 -16.15 4.97
N LYS A 337 18.64 -16.20 5.45
CA LYS A 337 17.66 -17.22 5.07
C LYS A 337 17.32 -17.18 3.58
N LEU A 338 17.16 -15.98 3.01
CA LEU A 338 16.91 -15.80 1.58
C LEU A 338 18.09 -16.32 0.74
N ARG A 339 19.32 -15.96 1.10
CA ARG A 339 20.54 -16.47 0.46
C ARG A 339 20.63 -17.99 0.53
N ALA A 340 20.29 -18.60 1.66
CA ALA A 340 20.29 -20.06 1.81
C ALA A 340 19.31 -20.71 0.81
N VAL A 341 18.08 -20.19 0.70
CA VAL A 341 17.09 -20.66 -0.29
C VAL A 341 17.59 -20.49 -1.73
N CYS A 342 18.21 -19.35 -2.05
CA CYS A 342 18.79 -19.12 -3.36
C CYS A 342 19.88 -20.13 -3.71
N SER A 343 20.75 -20.47 -2.74
CA SER A 343 21.81 -21.46 -2.94
C SER A 343 21.27 -22.88 -3.07
N GLU A 344 20.31 -23.28 -2.23
CA GLU A 344 19.66 -24.60 -2.26
C GLU A 344 19.02 -24.92 -3.61
N HIS A 345 18.48 -23.89 -4.27
CA HIS A 345 17.68 -24.04 -5.49
C HIS A 345 18.32 -23.45 -6.75
N GLU A 346 19.59 -23.05 -6.67
CA GLU A 346 20.34 -22.42 -7.78
C GLU A 346 19.55 -21.24 -8.39
N ILE A 347 18.98 -20.39 -7.54
CA ILE A 347 18.30 -19.17 -7.95
C ILE A 347 19.29 -18.00 -7.80
N PRO A 348 19.61 -17.27 -8.88
CA PRO A 348 20.43 -16.07 -8.77
C PRO A 348 19.82 -15.03 -7.82
N LEU A 349 20.59 -14.66 -6.81
CA LEU A 349 20.29 -13.52 -5.94
C LEU A 349 20.95 -12.26 -6.50
N ILE A 350 20.15 -11.24 -6.78
CA ILE A 350 20.59 -9.93 -7.25
C ILE A 350 20.38 -8.91 -6.13
N PHE A 351 21.46 -8.30 -5.67
CA PHE A 351 21.40 -7.13 -4.79
C PHE A 351 21.38 -5.85 -5.63
N ASP A 352 20.29 -5.10 -5.54
CA ASP A 352 20.20 -3.73 -6.04
C ASP A 352 20.79 -2.77 -5.00
N GLU A 353 22.09 -2.53 -5.15
CA GLU A 353 22.89 -1.64 -4.33
C GLU A 353 23.03 -0.23 -4.96
N VAL A 354 22.11 0.17 -5.84
CA VAL A 354 22.15 1.51 -6.47
C VAL A 354 21.95 2.62 -5.44
N PHE A 355 21.35 2.33 -4.28
CA PHE A 355 21.22 3.28 -3.17
C PHE A 355 22.05 2.90 -1.94
N SER A 356 22.09 1.61 -1.57
CA SER A 356 22.80 1.13 -0.37
C SER A 356 24.31 1.00 -0.57
N GLY A 357 24.74 0.78 -1.82
CA GLY A 357 26.13 0.54 -2.17
C GLY A 357 26.99 1.71 -1.76
N PHE A 358 28.11 1.40 -1.11
CA PHE A 358 29.06 2.40 -0.62
C PHE A 358 28.43 3.44 0.32
N ARG A 359 27.30 3.13 0.98
CA ARG A 359 26.71 4.02 1.99
C ARG A 359 26.67 3.36 3.36
N LEU A 360 26.25 2.10 3.41
CA LEU A 360 26.19 1.35 4.67
C LEU A 360 27.59 1.00 5.18
N ALA A 361 28.47 0.62 4.26
CA ALA A 361 29.88 0.29 4.47
C ALA A 361 30.65 0.48 3.15
N PRO A 362 31.99 0.52 3.17
CA PRO A 362 32.78 0.59 1.94
C PRO A 362 32.47 -0.53 0.93
N GLY A 363 32.24 -1.76 1.40
CA GLY A 363 31.80 -2.90 0.60
C GLY A 363 30.29 -2.99 0.35
N GLY A 364 29.54 -1.94 0.69
CA GLY A 364 28.08 -1.88 0.52
C GLY A 364 27.32 -2.74 1.53
N ALA A 365 26.07 -3.05 1.19
CA ALA A 365 25.19 -3.87 2.00
C ALA A 365 25.67 -5.31 2.14
N GLN A 366 26.39 -5.85 1.14
CA GLN A 366 27.00 -7.18 1.25
C GLN A 366 27.95 -7.27 2.46
N GLU A 367 28.81 -6.28 2.66
CA GLU A 367 29.68 -6.20 3.84
C GLU A 367 28.87 -5.94 5.12
N TYR A 368 27.97 -4.95 5.08
CA TYR A 368 27.20 -4.53 6.25
C TYR A 368 26.30 -5.64 6.84
N PHE A 369 25.66 -6.43 5.98
CA PHE A 369 24.83 -7.57 6.39
C PHE A 369 25.59 -8.91 6.41
N GLY A 370 26.78 -8.99 5.81
CA GLY A 370 27.52 -10.25 5.71
C GLY A 370 26.85 -11.27 4.79
N VAL A 371 26.17 -10.82 3.73
CA VAL A 371 25.45 -11.68 2.78
C VAL A 371 25.95 -11.39 1.36
N GLN A 372 26.43 -12.44 0.68
CA GLN A 372 26.97 -12.36 -0.67
C GLN A 372 25.91 -12.69 -1.72
N ALA A 373 25.70 -11.79 -2.67
CA ALA A 373 24.82 -12.00 -3.83
C ALA A 373 25.56 -12.66 -5.00
N ASP A 374 24.81 -13.20 -5.95
CA ASP A 374 25.37 -13.78 -7.19
C ASP A 374 25.59 -12.71 -8.26
N MET A 375 24.83 -11.62 -8.18
CA MET A 375 25.02 -10.39 -8.93
C MET A 375 24.72 -9.19 -8.03
N VAL A 376 25.42 -8.09 -8.27
CA VAL A 376 25.17 -6.80 -7.63
C VAL A 376 25.03 -5.73 -8.69
N VAL A 377 24.06 -4.84 -8.49
CA VAL A 377 23.88 -3.64 -9.29
C VAL A 377 24.28 -2.41 -8.47
N TYR A 378 25.21 -1.61 -8.97
CA TYR A 378 25.58 -0.31 -8.40
C TYR A 378 25.17 0.85 -9.30
N GLY A 379 25.12 2.06 -8.74
CA GLY A 379 24.92 3.31 -9.45
C GLY A 379 25.18 4.48 -8.52
N LYS A 380 24.61 5.65 -8.83
CA LYS A 380 24.72 6.88 -8.02
C LYS A 380 26.18 7.18 -7.64
N THR A 381 26.55 6.96 -6.37
CA THR A 381 27.85 7.33 -5.79
C THR A 381 29.05 6.74 -6.52
N VAL A 382 28.92 5.52 -7.06
CA VAL A 382 30.04 4.78 -7.68
C VAL A 382 30.66 5.49 -8.87
N ALA A 383 29.93 6.41 -9.50
CA ALA A 383 30.43 7.20 -10.62
C ALA A 383 31.28 8.42 -10.23
N GLY A 384 31.49 8.68 -8.93
CA GLY A 384 32.22 9.86 -8.51
C GLY A 384 31.55 11.17 -8.94
N GLY A 385 30.20 11.21 -8.96
CA GLY A 385 29.42 12.42 -9.27
C GLY A 385 28.75 12.41 -10.64
N MET A 386 29.05 11.43 -11.48
CA MET A 386 28.55 11.32 -12.85
C MET A 386 27.40 10.27 -12.99
N PRO A 387 26.70 10.20 -14.13
CA PRO A 387 25.70 9.16 -14.38
C PRO A 387 26.34 7.80 -14.71
N ILE A 388 25.92 6.74 -14.02
CA ILE A 388 26.30 5.36 -14.35
C ILE A 388 25.34 4.32 -13.75
N GLY A 389 25.35 3.13 -14.34
CA GLY A 389 25.00 1.88 -13.68
C GLY A 389 26.10 0.85 -13.87
N VAL A 390 26.30 -0.03 -12.89
CA VAL A 390 27.31 -1.09 -12.93
C VAL A 390 26.64 -2.40 -12.56
N VAL A 391 26.93 -3.48 -13.29
CA VAL A 391 26.56 -4.84 -12.92
C VAL A 391 27.85 -5.61 -12.63
N CYS A 392 27.98 -6.12 -11.42
CA CYS A 392 28.99 -7.11 -11.05
C CYS A 392 28.29 -8.47 -10.94
N GLY A 393 28.90 -9.54 -11.42
CA GLY A 393 28.26 -10.86 -11.42
C GLY A 393 29.24 -12.01 -11.52
N ARG A 394 28.79 -13.20 -11.10
CA ARG A 394 29.50 -14.46 -11.39
C ARG A 394 29.63 -14.65 -12.89
N LYS A 395 30.74 -15.26 -13.33
CA LYS A 395 31.08 -15.44 -14.74
C LYS A 395 29.96 -16.09 -15.55
N GLU A 396 29.36 -17.15 -15.01
CA GLU A 396 28.27 -17.89 -15.67
C GLU A 396 26.97 -17.08 -15.81
N LEU A 397 26.77 -16.04 -15.00
CA LEU A 397 25.61 -15.16 -15.08
C LEU A 397 25.86 -13.93 -15.94
N MET A 398 27.11 -13.61 -16.27
CA MET A 398 27.49 -12.44 -17.05
C MET A 398 27.69 -12.72 -18.55
N ALA A 399 27.65 -14.00 -18.94
CA ALA A 399 27.72 -14.41 -20.34
C ALA A 399 26.62 -13.77 -21.19
N ARG A 400 27.03 -13.23 -22.35
CA ARG A 400 26.15 -12.50 -23.29
C ARG A 400 25.84 -13.24 -24.58
N PHE A 401 26.50 -14.36 -24.83
CA PHE A 401 26.25 -15.20 -26.00
C PHE A 401 26.51 -16.66 -25.63
N ASP A 402 25.92 -17.56 -26.40
CA ASP A 402 26.14 -18.99 -26.26
C ASP A 402 27.21 -19.45 -27.27
N PRO A 403 28.37 -19.96 -26.84
CA PRO A 403 29.44 -20.35 -27.75
C PRO A 403 29.05 -21.51 -28.68
N HIS A 404 28.04 -22.30 -28.31
CA HIS A 404 27.54 -23.42 -29.11
C HIS A 404 26.29 -23.06 -29.93
N HIS A 405 25.66 -21.93 -29.63
CA HIS A 405 24.45 -21.45 -30.33
C HIS A 405 24.63 -19.98 -30.71
N PRO A 406 25.32 -19.68 -31.83
CA PRO A 406 25.72 -18.31 -32.19
C PRO A 406 24.59 -17.28 -32.24
N MET A 407 23.36 -17.71 -32.55
CA MET A 407 22.17 -16.84 -32.61
C MET A 407 21.52 -16.57 -31.24
N ARG A 408 21.97 -17.24 -30.17
CA ARG A 408 21.49 -17.04 -28.81
C ARG A 408 22.35 -15.98 -28.12
N ILE A 409 21.87 -14.75 -28.16
CA ILE A 409 22.58 -13.56 -27.66
C ILE A 409 21.69 -12.78 -26.67
N ALA A 410 22.27 -12.35 -25.56
CA ALA A 410 21.68 -11.35 -24.67
C ALA A 410 22.11 -9.95 -25.12
N TYR A 411 21.26 -9.31 -25.93
CA TYR A 411 21.56 -7.99 -26.47
C TYR A 411 21.49 -6.92 -25.37
N VAL A 412 22.65 -6.42 -24.93
CA VAL A 412 22.80 -5.35 -23.94
C VAL A 412 23.90 -4.41 -24.42
N ILE A 413 23.51 -3.24 -24.91
CA ILE A 413 24.39 -2.23 -25.50
C ILE A 413 23.98 -0.83 -25.02
N GLY A 414 24.92 0.11 -25.05
CA GLY A 414 24.62 1.52 -24.77
C GLY A 414 25.77 2.41 -25.25
N THR A 415 25.45 3.45 -26.03
CA THR A 415 26.42 4.31 -26.73
C THR A 415 27.42 4.98 -25.79
N PHE A 416 26.96 5.43 -24.63
CA PHE A 416 27.77 6.14 -23.64
C PHE A 416 28.32 5.22 -22.53
N SER A 417 28.15 3.90 -22.66
CA SER A 417 28.66 2.94 -21.66
C SER A 417 30.18 3.07 -21.56
N ALA A 418 30.69 3.14 -20.32
CA ALA A 418 32.11 3.34 -20.03
C ALA A 418 32.71 4.64 -20.62
N HIS A 419 31.90 5.71 -20.73
CA HIS A 419 32.39 7.03 -21.17
C HIS A 419 33.64 7.48 -20.38
N PRO A 420 34.72 7.97 -21.05
CA PRO A 420 36.00 8.26 -20.41
C PRO A 420 35.90 9.17 -19.18
N VAL A 421 35.17 10.29 -19.27
CA VAL A 421 34.97 11.23 -18.15
C VAL A 421 34.29 10.57 -16.94
N VAL A 422 33.32 9.69 -17.18
CA VAL A 422 32.63 8.94 -16.11
C VAL A 422 33.60 7.94 -15.48
N MET A 423 34.39 7.25 -16.29
CA MET A 423 35.40 6.30 -15.82
C MET A 423 36.53 6.98 -15.02
N GLY A 424 36.93 8.19 -15.41
CA GLY A 424 37.88 9.03 -14.67
C GLY A 424 37.36 9.40 -13.28
N ALA A 425 36.15 9.96 -13.19
CA ALA A 425 35.55 10.33 -11.91
C ALA A 425 35.28 9.11 -11.00
N MET A 426 34.80 8.00 -11.59
CA MET A 426 34.66 6.72 -10.88
C MET A 426 35.98 6.22 -10.32
N ASN A 427 37.08 6.33 -11.07
CA ASN A 427 38.38 5.85 -10.61
C ASN A 427 38.86 6.61 -9.36
N GLU A 428 38.68 7.93 -9.34
CA GLU A 428 39.00 8.75 -8.18
C GLU A 428 38.17 8.36 -6.94
N PHE A 429 36.87 8.13 -7.10
CA PHE A 429 36.01 7.63 -6.04
C PHE A 429 36.45 6.25 -5.54
N LEU A 430 36.69 5.29 -6.44
CA LEU A 430 37.07 3.93 -6.11
C LEU A 430 38.44 3.86 -5.41
N ASN A 431 39.39 4.69 -5.82
CA ASN A 431 40.71 4.77 -5.18
C ASN A 431 40.64 5.40 -3.78
N TRP A 432 39.76 6.37 -3.54
CA TRP A 432 39.48 6.85 -2.19
C TRP A 432 38.86 5.72 -1.35
N LEU A 433 37.82 5.08 -1.87
CA LEU A 433 37.02 4.08 -1.15
C LEU A 433 37.85 2.91 -0.56
N VAL A 434 38.88 2.46 -1.28
CA VAL A 434 39.72 1.33 -0.85
C VAL A 434 40.83 1.73 0.14
N GLN A 435 40.93 3.00 0.51
CA GLN A 435 41.91 3.44 1.51
C GLN A 435 41.48 3.00 2.91
N PRO A 436 42.44 2.63 3.79
CA PRO A 436 42.12 2.29 5.18
C PRO A 436 41.41 3.42 5.94
N SER A 437 41.71 4.68 5.60
CA SER A 437 41.06 5.87 6.17
C SER A 437 39.55 5.86 5.95
N SER A 438 39.08 5.47 4.77
CA SER A 438 37.65 5.43 4.45
C SER A 438 36.88 4.52 5.40
N THR A 439 37.42 3.37 5.80
CA THR A 439 36.73 2.50 6.78
C THR A 439 36.49 3.23 8.11
N THR A 440 37.47 4.03 8.56
CA THR A 440 37.37 4.82 9.79
C THR A 440 36.37 5.97 9.63
N GLU A 441 36.31 6.61 8.46
CA GLU A 441 35.34 7.67 8.15
C GLU A 441 33.90 7.16 8.22
N TYR A 442 33.61 5.99 7.64
CA TYR A 442 32.28 5.37 7.70
C TYR A 442 31.89 5.01 9.15
N ALA A 443 32.79 4.37 9.89
CA ALA A 443 32.53 4.00 11.29
C ALA A 443 32.23 5.24 12.14
N THR A 444 33.01 6.32 11.96
CA THR A 444 32.82 7.59 12.66
C THR A 444 31.49 8.22 12.30
N ALA A 445 31.17 8.36 11.01
CA ALA A 445 29.92 8.97 10.57
C ALA A 445 28.67 8.19 11.03
N ASN A 446 28.75 6.86 11.02
CA ASN A 446 27.68 5.98 11.50
C ASN A 446 27.43 6.15 13.00
N GLU A 447 28.49 6.20 13.82
CA GLU A 447 28.34 6.42 15.26
C GLU A 447 27.81 7.83 15.56
N ARG A 448 28.29 8.85 14.85
CA ARG A 448 27.78 10.22 14.97
C ARG A 448 26.29 10.31 14.65
N CYS A 449 25.85 9.71 13.54
CA CYS A 449 24.44 9.69 13.17
C CYS A 449 23.60 8.96 14.23
N ALA A 450 24.10 7.83 14.74
CA ALA A 450 23.44 7.08 15.81
C ALA A 450 23.33 7.87 17.12
N ALA A 451 24.41 8.54 17.55
CA ALA A 451 24.44 9.40 18.72
C ALA A 451 23.47 10.58 18.57
N TRP A 452 23.52 11.28 17.43
CA TRP A 452 22.59 12.36 17.11
C TRP A 452 21.13 11.90 17.16
N ALA A 453 20.81 10.73 16.60
CA ALA A 453 19.45 10.19 16.62
C ALA A 453 18.99 9.87 18.06
N ARG A 454 19.86 9.30 18.91
CA ARG A 454 19.56 9.03 20.33
C ARG A 454 19.28 10.34 21.09
N GLU A 455 20.17 11.31 20.99
CA GLU A 455 20.05 12.61 21.66
C GLU A 455 18.83 13.40 21.18
N THR A 456 18.58 13.41 19.87
CA THR A 456 17.40 14.06 19.28
C THR A 456 16.12 13.41 19.78
N ASN A 457 16.06 12.08 19.83
CA ASN A 457 14.89 11.36 20.35
C ASN A 457 14.63 11.63 21.83
N GLN A 458 15.67 11.74 22.65
CA GLN A 458 15.51 12.11 24.05
C GLN A 458 14.88 13.50 24.18
N LEU A 459 15.39 14.50 23.44
CA LEU A 459 14.85 15.85 23.46
C LEU A 459 13.40 15.93 22.94
N LEU A 460 13.06 15.15 21.91
CA LEU A 460 11.70 15.04 21.39
C LEU A 460 10.75 14.42 22.42
N LEU A 461 11.20 13.41 23.16
CA LEU A 461 10.46 12.79 24.26
C LEU A 461 10.24 13.78 25.41
N ASP A 462 11.29 14.42 25.89
CA ASP A 462 11.23 15.37 27.02
C ASP A 462 10.32 16.57 26.69
N SER A 463 10.31 17.00 25.43
CA SER A 463 9.43 18.08 24.94
C SER A 463 8.00 17.60 24.58
N SER A 464 7.68 16.32 24.83
CA SER A 464 6.38 15.70 24.46
C SER A 464 5.98 15.94 23.00
N LEU A 465 6.94 15.82 22.07
CA LEU A 465 6.71 16.00 20.64
C LEU A 465 6.37 14.65 19.97
N PRO A 466 5.35 14.58 19.08
CA PRO A 466 4.77 13.32 18.60
C PRO A 466 5.57 12.68 17.45
N VAL A 467 6.90 12.81 17.47
CA VAL A 467 7.77 12.26 16.43
C VAL A 467 8.96 11.50 17.03
N ARG A 468 9.59 10.66 16.21
CA ARG A 468 10.81 9.91 16.54
C ARG A 468 11.69 9.83 15.29
N VAL A 469 12.98 10.04 15.44
CA VAL A 469 13.97 9.79 14.40
C VAL A 469 14.41 8.33 14.47
N MET A 470 14.45 7.67 13.32
CA MET A 470 15.03 6.34 13.18
C MET A 470 16.15 6.41 12.15
N GLN A 471 17.22 5.64 12.34
CA GLN A 471 18.40 5.64 11.45
C GLN A 471 18.86 4.22 11.10
N LEU A 472 19.47 4.09 9.93
CA LEU A 472 20.27 2.96 9.47
C LEU A 472 21.56 3.52 8.86
N ALA A 473 22.68 3.35 9.55
CA ALA A 473 23.94 4.00 9.20
C ALA A 473 23.75 5.54 9.14
N THR A 474 24.01 6.17 7.99
CA THR A 474 23.80 7.61 7.76
C THR A 474 22.45 7.93 7.11
N ILE A 475 21.58 6.92 6.91
CA ILE A 475 20.23 7.10 6.38
C ILE A 475 19.28 7.25 7.55
N TRP A 476 18.36 8.20 7.51
CA TRP A 476 17.41 8.41 8.60
C TRP A 476 16.04 8.87 8.10
N THR A 477 15.03 8.73 8.96
CA THR A 477 13.63 9.02 8.64
C THR A 477 12.88 9.48 9.89
N VAL A 478 11.78 10.22 9.72
CA VAL A 478 10.95 10.71 10.82
C VAL A 478 9.69 9.87 10.96
N LEU A 479 9.56 9.14 12.07
CA LEU A 479 8.39 8.41 12.53
C LEU A 479 7.42 9.36 13.23
N PHE A 480 6.11 9.17 13.02
CA PHE A 480 5.06 9.90 13.72
C PHE A 480 4.40 8.95 14.71
N LYS A 481 4.33 9.35 15.99
CA LYS A 481 3.76 8.54 17.08
C LYS A 481 2.24 8.63 17.14
N GLU A 482 1.68 9.66 16.52
CA GLU A 482 0.24 9.91 16.47
C GLU A 482 -0.27 9.82 15.01
N PRO A 483 -1.47 9.27 14.79
CA PRO A 483 -2.10 9.33 13.48
C PRO A 483 -2.46 10.78 13.16
N GLY A 484 -2.29 11.20 11.92
CA GLY A 484 -2.57 12.58 11.51
C GLY A 484 -2.69 12.75 10.00
N ARG A 485 -3.68 13.55 9.57
CA ARG A 485 -3.92 13.91 8.16
C ARG A 485 -2.86 14.85 7.58
N TYR A 486 -2.02 15.45 8.43
CA TYR A 486 -1.09 16.53 8.08
C TYR A 486 0.39 16.20 8.28
N ASN A 487 0.75 14.95 8.60
CA ASN A 487 2.15 14.57 8.86
C ASN A 487 3.11 14.92 7.69
N TRP A 488 2.60 14.90 6.46
CA TRP A 488 3.34 15.32 5.25
C TRP A 488 3.68 16.82 5.22
N LEU A 489 3.03 17.67 6.03
CA LEU A 489 3.27 19.10 6.10
C LEU A 489 4.58 19.45 6.81
N LEU A 490 5.11 18.54 7.65
CA LEU A 490 6.35 18.76 8.40
C LEU A 490 7.54 19.16 7.51
N GLN A 491 7.58 18.66 6.26
CA GLN A 491 8.63 19.03 5.31
C GLN A 491 8.68 20.55 5.03
N TYR A 492 7.56 21.26 5.09
CA TYR A 492 7.51 22.70 4.85
C TYR A 492 8.04 23.49 6.06
N TYR A 493 7.76 23.02 7.28
CA TYR A 493 8.36 23.58 8.50
C TYR A 493 9.87 23.37 8.53
N LEU A 494 10.35 22.17 8.17
CA LEU A 494 11.79 21.90 8.06
C LEU A 494 12.47 22.79 7.02
N ARG A 495 11.83 23.02 5.88
CA ARG A 495 12.33 23.96 4.85
C ARG A 495 12.40 25.39 5.37
N ALA A 496 11.41 25.83 6.15
CA ALA A 496 11.41 27.16 6.75
C ALA A 496 12.56 27.36 7.75
N GLU A 497 12.95 26.30 8.47
CA GLU A 497 14.12 26.27 9.35
C GLU A 497 15.47 26.18 8.59
N GLY A 498 15.43 26.08 7.26
CA GLY A 498 16.61 26.00 6.40
C GLY A 498 17.17 24.59 6.22
N ILE A 499 16.30 23.57 6.24
CA ILE A 499 16.65 22.19 5.89
C ILE A 499 16.12 21.86 4.48
N THR A 500 17.01 21.45 3.58
CA THR A 500 16.66 20.99 2.25
C THR A 500 16.41 19.48 2.22
N LEU A 501 15.25 19.11 1.68
CA LEU A 501 14.73 17.74 1.63
C LEU A 501 14.48 17.32 0.19
N SER A 502 14.52 16.01 -0.06
CA SER A 502 14.07 15.43 -1.32
C SER A 502 12.54 15.56 -1.49
N TRP A 503 12.01 15.27 -2.68
CA TRP A 503 10.57 15.29 -2.94
C TRP A 503 9.78 14.23 -2.12
N VAL A 504 10.48 13.24 -1.55
CA VAL A 504 9.92 12.21 -0.65
C VAL A 504 9.69 12.77 0.77
N GLY A 505 10.08 14.02 1.03
CA GLY A 505 9.88 14.69 2.31
C GLY A 505 10.65 14.03 3.45
N THR A 506 9.99 13.84 4.59
CA THR A 506 10.62 13.28 5.82
C THR A 506 10.67 11.75 5.84
N GLY A 507 10.27 11.10 4.75
CA GLY A 507 10.29 9.64 4.60
C GLY A 507 11.70 9.11 4.36
N ARG A 508 12.56 9.93 3.76
CA ARG A 508 13.96 9.59 3.45
C ARG A 508 14.86 10.81 3.54
N CYS A 509 15.72 10.78 4.54
CA CYS A 509 16.78 11.75 4.75
C CYS A 509 18.11 11.02 4.91
N MET A 510 19.22 11.74 4.75
CA MET A 510 20.55 11.20 4.95
C MET A 510 21.55 12.30 5.27
N THR A 511 22.69 11.89 5.79
CA THR A 511 23.87 12.74 5.98
C THR A 511 25.04 12.16 5.19
N SER A 512 25.94 13.03 4.72
CA SER A 512 27.22 12.61 4.15
C SER A 512 28.26 12.38 5.26
N LEU A 513 29.35 11.71 4.93
CA LEU A 513 30.40 11.35 5.88
C LEU A 513 31.13 12.57 6.47
N ASP A 514 31.13 13.68 5.73
CA ASP A 514 31.70 14.97 6.14
C ASP A 514 30.82 15.77 7.12
N PHE A 515 29.62 15.27 7.48
CA PHE A 515 28.81 15.92 8.52
C PHE A 515 29.56 15.98 9.85
N THR A 516 29.75 17.20 10.34
CA THR A 516 30.41 17.47 11.60
C THR A 516 29.44 17.40 12.78
N GLU A 517 29.98 17.39 14.00
CA GLU A 517 29.18 17.52 15.22
C GLU A 517 28.36 18.82 15.25
N GLU A 518 28.91 19.91 14.68
CA GLU A 518 28.20 21.18 14.58
C GLU A 518 27.03 21.11 13.60
N ASP A 519 27.21 20.41 12.47
CA ASP A 519 26.13 20.20 11.51
C ASP A 519 24.99 19.37 12.13
N TYR A 520 25.32 18.31 12.89
CA TYR A 520 24.32 17.53 13.62
C TYR A 520 23.63 18.32 14.73
N ARG A 521 24.36 19.19 15.44
CA ARG A 521 23.78 20.10 16.44
C ARG A 521 22.79 21.08 15.80
N SER A 522 23.19 21.68 14.67
CA SER A 522 22.34 22.56 13.86
C SER A 522 21.10 21.83 13.36
N LEU A 523 21.28 20.62 12.80
CA LEU A 523 20.19 19.78 12.32
C LEU A 523 19.20 19.44 13.44
N ARG A 524 19.69 19.04 14.62
CA ARG A 524 18.83 18.76 15.79
C ARG A 524 18.03 19.99 16.19
N SER A 525 18.68 21.15 16.31
CA SER A 525 18.01 22.40 16.70
C SER A 525 16.90 22.77 15.71
N LYS A 526 17.21 22.74 14.41
CA LYS A 526 16.26 23.05 13.32
C LYS A 526 15.09 22.06 13.28
N LEU A 527 15.37 20.76 13.40
CA LEU A 527 14.34 19.71 13.40
C LEU A 527 13.39 19.89 14.59
N VAL A 528 13.92 20.07 15.80
CA VAL A 528 13.09 20.24 17.00
C VAL A 528 12.30 21.54 16.94
N SER A 529 12.87 22.63 16.40
CA SER A 529 12.16 23.89 16.18
C SER A 529 10.98 23.71 15.23
N ALA A 530 11.20 23.11 14.05
CA ALA A 530 10.15 22.82 13.07
C ALA A 530 9.00 22.00 13.66
N VAL A 531 9.33 20.92 14.39
CA VAL A 531 8.33 20.06 15.03
C VAL A 531 7.57 20.82 16.12
N ARG A 532 8.26 21.62 16.94
CA ARG A 532 7.60 22.43 17.97
C ARG A 532 6.68 23.47 17.36
N GLN A 533 7.10 24.14 16.29
CA GLN A 533 6.28 25.13 15.59
C GLN A 533 5.03 24.48 14.96
N MET A 534 5.19 23.33 14.31
CA MET A 534 4.06 22.60 13.73
C MET A 534 3.06 22.13 14.82
N LYS A 535 3.56 21.72 15.99
CA LYS A 535 2.70 21.40 17.14
C LYS A 535 1.94 22.65 17.64
N ASN A 536 2.63 23.77 17.78
CA ASN A 536 2.04 25.04 18.24
C ASN A 536 0.98 25.58 17.25
N ASP A 537 1.16 25.30 15.96
CA ASP A 537 0.23 25.64 14.89
C ASP A 537 -0.98 24.66 14.80
N ALA A 538 -1.18 23.83 15.83
CA ALA A 538 -2.33 22.97 16.03
C ALA A 538 -2.50 21.85 14.97
N TRP A 539 -1.43 21.40 14.33
CA TRP A 539 -1.48 20.27 13.38
C TRP A 539 -1.51 18.90 14.06
N TRP A 540 -1.06 18.82 15.32
CA TRP A 540 -1.15 17.63 16.18
C TRP A 540 -1.97 17.96 17.42
N LEU A 541 -3.28 17.80 17.30
CA LEU A 541 -4.21 17.97 18.41
C LEU A 541 -4.26 16.69 19.25
N SER A 542 -4.05 16.80 20.55
CA SER A 542 -4.26 15.68 21.48
C SER A 542 -5.76 15.38 21.69
N GLU A 543 -6.07 14.17 22.17
CA GLU A 543 -7.45 13.78 22.53
C GLU A 543 -8.07 14.71 23.59
N GLN A 544 -7.25 15.31 24.44
CA GLN A 544 -7.69 16.32 25.42
C GLN A 544 -8.09 17.65 24.75
N GLN A 545 -7.41 18.03 23.67
CA GLN A 545 -7.68 19.27 22.93
C GLN A 545 -8.87 19.14 21.97
N GLN A 546 -9.07 17.96 21.38
CA GLN A 546 -10.19 17.65 20.49
C GLN A 546 -10.71 16.23 20.79
N PRO A 547 -11.73 16.08 21.64
CA PRO A 547 -12.33 14.78 21.93
C PRO A 547 -12.89 14.12 20.67
N GLN A 548 -12.73 12.80 20.55
CA GLN A 548 -13.19 12.00 19.41
C GLN A 548 -12.50 12.30 18.07
N ARG A 549 -11.40 13.07 18.05
CA ARG A 549 -10.63 13.40 16.84
C ARG A 549 -10.34 12.17 15.99
N ASP A 550 -9.82 11.11 16.61
CA ASP A 550 -9.46 9.89 15.89
C ASP A 550 -10.65 9.21 15.22
N LYS A 551 -11.81 9.23 15.89
CA LYS A 551 -13.05 8.70 15.36
C LYS A 551 -13.54 9.55 14.18
N LEU A 552 -13.53 10.87 14.32
CA LEU A 552 -13.93 11.82 13.27
C LEU A 552 -13.02 11.71 12.05
N MET A 553 -11.71 11.77 12.25
CA MET A 553 -10.70 11.61 11.20
C MET A 553 -10.87 10.31 10.42
N ARG A 554 -11.03 9.16 11.10
CA ARG A 554 -11.27 7.87 10.44
C ARG A 554 -12.58 7.85 9.67
N THR A 555 -13.63 8.45 10.22
CA THR A 555 -14.94 8.55 9.57
C THR A 555 -14.86 9.39 8.29
N HIS A 556 -14.18 10.54 8.35
CA HIS A 556 -13.95 11.41 7.18
C HIS A 556 -13.12 10.70 6.11
N LEU A 557 -11.99 10.09 6.49
CA LEU A 557 -11.15 9.32 5.57
C LEU A 557 -11.93 8.20 4.89
N PHE A 558 -12.76 7.47 5.64
CA PHE A 558 -13.60 6.42 5.07
C PHE A 558 -14.63 6.98 4.07
N ARG A 559 -15.29 8.10 4.41
CA ARG A 559 -16.24 8.78 3.51
C ARG A 559 -15.56 9.27 2.23
N GLU A 560 -14.36 9.82 2.32
CA GLU A 560 -13.58 10.28 1.17
C GLU A 560 -13.14 9.12 0.28
N LEU A 561 -12.62 8.04 0.87
CA LEU A 561 -12.24 6.84 0.12
C LEU A 561 -13.47 6.20 -0.55
N ALA A 562 -14.57 6.07 0.17
CA ALA A 562 -15.82 5.56 -0.38
C ALA A 562 -16.36 6.47 -1.50
N GLY A 563 -16.35 7.79 -1.31
CA GLY A 563 -16.83 8.77 -2.29
C GLY A 563 -15.92 8.92 -3.53
N SER A 564 -14.63 8.64 -3.39
CA SER A 564 -13.67 8.66 -4.52
C SER A 564 -13.72 7.39 -5.36
N ILE A 565 -14.12 6.24 -4.79
CA ILE A 565 -14.31 4.96 -5.50
C ILE A 565 -15.73 4.86 -6.07
N VAL A 566 -16.74 5.31 -5.33
CA VAL A 566 -18.15 5.23 -5.70
C VAL A 566 -18.76 6.62 -5.57
N ARG A 567 -18.88 7.35 -6.69
CA ARG A 567 -19.95 8.35 -6.78
C ARG A 567 -21.24 7.57 -6.79
N VAL A 568 -21.83 7.37 -5.61
CA VAL A 568 -23.20 6.87 -5.51
C VAL A 568 -24.02 7.83 -6.36
N PRO A 569 -24.60 7.38 -7.48
CA PRO A 569 -25.39 8.25 -8.34
C PRO A 569 -26.44 8.94 -7.46
N LYS A 570 -26.73 10.23 -7.67
CA LYS A 570 -27.78 10.95 -6.93
C LYS A 570 -29.08 10.13 -6.74
N PRO A 571 -29.52 9.31 -7.73
CA PRO A 571 -30.65 8.39 -7.55
C PRO A 571 -30.47 7.36 -6.42
N LEU A 572 -29.29 6.76 -6.27
CA LEU A 572 -28.98 5.79 -5.20
C LEU A 572 -28.82 6.46 -3.83
N THR A 573 -28.28 7.68 -3.77
CA THR A 573 -28.23 8.45 -2.51
C THR A 573 -29.64 8.82 -2.08
N SER A 574 -30.45 9.34 -3.00
CA SER A 574 -31.88 9.61 -2.74
C SER A 574 -32.64 8.33 -2.38
N PHE A 575 -32.31 7.19 -2.98
CA PHE A 575 -32.89 5.89 -2.64
C PHE A 575 -32.52 5.44 -1.21
N TYR A 576 -31.25 5.56 -0.83
CA TYR A 576 -30.79 5.24 0.53
C TYR A 576 -31.34 6.20 1.59
N THR A 577 -31.32 7.51 1.33
CA THR A 577 -31.89 8.52 2.23
C THR A 577 -33.37 8.28 2.46
N GLU A 578 -34.12 7.92 1.42
CA GLU A 578 -35.53 7.58 1.52
C GLU A 578 -35.75 6.30 2.35
N ILE A 579 -34.92 5.26 2.19
CA ILE A 579 -34.97 4.07 3.07
C ILE A 579 -34.76 4.47 4.53
N MET A 580 -33.73 5.27 4.82
CA MET A 580 -33.41 5.67 6.19
C MET A 580 -34.50 6.59 6.79
N HIS A 581 -35.08 7.48 6.00
CA HIS A 581 -36.20 8.32 6.41
C HIS A 581 -37.42 7.47 6.77
N ARG A 582 -37.80 6.52 5.91
CA ARG A 582 -38.93 5.61 6.16
C ARG A 582 -38.69 4.67 7.35
N LYS A 583 -37.44 4.30 7.65
CA LYS A 583 -37.12 3.57 8.89
C LYS A 583 -37.31 4.44 10.13
N HIS A 584 -36.87 5.70 10.05
CA HIS A 584 -37.06 6.65 11.14
C HIS A 584 -38.54 6.94 11.41
N ASP A 585 -39.35 7.12 10.36
CA ASP A 585 -40.79 7.31 10.47
C ASP A 585 -41.47 6.12 11.15
N ASP A 586 -41.10 4.88 10.78
CA ASP A 586 -41.61 3.68 11.45
C ASP A 586 -41.20 3.60 12.92
N HIS A 587 -39.96 3.97 13.27
CA HIS A 587 -39.51 4.02 14.66
C HIS A 587 -40.31 5.02 15.49
N LEU A 588 -40.58 6.22 14.96
CA LEU A 588 -41.37 7.23 15.63
C LEU A 588 -42.85 6.86 15.73
N ALA A 589 -43.41 6.21 14.72
CA ALA A 589 -44.84 5.90 14.65
C ALA A 589 -45.24 4.62 15.37
N SER A 590 -44.35 3.62 15.47
CA SER A 590 -44.72 2.25 15.86
C SER A 590 -43.79 1.58 16.88
N HIS A 591 -42.81 2.31 17.44
CA HIS A 591 -41.85 1.78 18.41
C HIS A 591 -41.66 2.71 19.62
N SER A 592 -42.75 3.31 20.09
CA SER A 592 -42.71 4.26 21.20
C SER A 592 -42.56 3.58 22.57
N ASN A 593 -42.92 2.30 22.67
CA ASN A 593 -42.88 1.54 23.91
C ASN A 593 -41.54 0.81 24.11
N VAL A 594 -40.91 1.01 25.27
CA VAL A 594 -39.62 0.39 25.63
C VAL A 594 -39.69 -1.14 25.61
N VAL A 595 -40.80 -1.74 26.04
CA VAL A 595 -40.98 -3.19 26.03
C VAL A 595 -41.06 -3.70 24.59
N ASN A 596 -41.73 -2.96 23.70
CA ASN A 596 -41.77 -3.30 22.27
C ASN A 596 -40.38 -3.22 21.62
N GLN A 597 -39.58 -2.19 21.96
CA GLN A 597 -38.18 -2.07 21.49
C GLN A 597 -37.31 -3.27 21.89
N VAL A 598 -37.49 -3.82 23.10
CA VAL A 598 -36.79 -5.03 23.55
C VAL A 598 -37.22 -6.25 22.74
N LEU A 599 -38.51 -6.41 22.45
CA LEU A 599 -39.01 -7.49 21.58
C LEU A 599 -38.48 -7.35 20.14
N HIS A 600 -38.31 -6.11 19.64
CA HIS A 600 -37.64 -5.85 18.37
C HIS A 600 -36.18 -6.26 18.38
N LEU A 601 -35.42 -5.92 19.43
CA LEU A 601 -34.02 -6.31 19.56
C LEU A 601 -33.85 -7.85 19.57
N LEU A 602 -34.69 -8.54 20.37
CA LEU A 602 -34.70 -10.00 20.47
C LEU A 602 -35.07 -10.67 19.15
N SER A 603 -36.13 -10.20 18.49
CA SER A 603 -36.55 -10.74 17.19
C SER A 603 -35.51 -10.47 16.10
N SER A 604 -34.90 -9.27 16.07
CA SER A 604 -33.87 -8.89 15.10
C SER A 604 -32.59 -9.70 15.22
N SER A 605 -32.10 -9.93 16.44
CA SER A 605 -30.95 -10.82 16.67
C SER A 605 -31.24 -12.24 16.20
N THR A 606 -32.48 -12.70 16.41
CA THR A 606 -32.93 -14.02 15.95
C THR A 606 -33.03 -14.07 14.43
N PHE A 607 -33.54 -13.03 13.75
CA PHE A 607 -33.60 -12.97 12.28
C PHE A 607 -32.22 -12.99 11.62
N ILE A 608 -31.25 -12.24 12.14
CA ILE A 608 -29.88 -12.26 11.60
C ILE A 608 -29.25 -13.65 11.75
N PHE A 609 -29.47 -14.30 12.89
CA PHE A 609 -29.05 -15.68 13.08
C PHE A 609 -29.74 -16.62 12.07
N CYS A 610 -31.04 -16.45 11.83
CA CYS A 610 -31.78 -17.22 10.84
C CYS A 610 -31.29 -16.99 9.40
N TYR A 611 -30.87 -15.77 9.04
CA TYR A 611 -30.31 -15.46 7.71
C TYR A 611 -29.05 -16.27 7.40
N VAL A 612 -28.25 -16.59 8.41
CA VAL A 612 -27.08 -17.46 8.26
C VAL A 612 -27.52 -18.92 8.33
N LEU A 613 -28.35 -19.27 9.32
CA LEU A 613 -28.76 -20.64 9.59
C LEU A 613 -29.53 -21.28 8.43
N ILE A 614 -30.25 -20.49 7.64
CA ILE A 614 -31.07 -21.01 6.53
C ILE A 614 -30.27 -21.81 5.48
N PHE A 615 -28.98 -21.50 5.31
CA PHE A 615 -28.08 -22.21 4.40
C PHE A 615 -27.58 -23.56 4.94
N PHE A 616 -27.76 -23.80 6.24
CA PHE A 616 -27.25 -24.99 6.94
C PHE A 616 -28.38 -25.86 7.51
N ASP A 617 -29.48 -25.27 7.97
CA ASP A 617 -30.65 -25.93 8.52
C ASP A 617 -31.92 -25.06 8.33
N LEU A 618 -32.59 -25.27 7.20
CA LEU A 618 -33.82 -24.55 6.85
C LEU A 618 -34.93 -24.74 7.89
N THR A 619 -35.05 -25.94 8.47
CA THR A 619 -36.14 -26.27 9.40
C THR A 619 -36.02 -25.43 10.67
N ARG A 620 -34.82 -25.42 11.27
CA ARG A 620 -34.55 -24.60 12.45
C ARG A 620 -34.63 -23.12 12.16
N ALA A 621 -34.12 -22.67 11.01
CA ALA A 621 -34.18 -21.27 10.60
C ALA A 621 -35.62 -20.76 10.47
N VAL A 622 -36.52 -21.54 9.86
CA VAL A 622 -37.93 -21.14 9.70
C VAL A 622 -38.68 -21.19 11.04
N CYS A 623 -38.48 -22.21 11.86
CA CYS A 623 -39.12 -22.30 13.18
C CYS A 623 -38.70 -21.14 14.09
N LEU A 624 -37.40 -20.84 14.15
CA LEU A 624 -36.87 -19.71 14.92
C LEU A 624 -37.33 -18.37 14.33
N GLY A 625 -37.36 -18.24 13.00
CA GLY A 625 -37.85 -17.06 12.31
C GLY A 625 -39.32 -16.78 12.58
N LEU A 626 -40.18 -17.82 12.63
CA LEU A 626 -41.59 -17.68 12.97
C LEU A 626 -41.81 -17.31 14.44
N ALA A 627 -41.02 -17.90 15.35
CA ALA A 627 -41.05 -17.50 16.75
C ALA A 627 -40.64 -16.03 16.93
N ALA A 628 -39.58 -15.59 16.23
CA ALA A 628 -39.15 -14.20 16.21
C ALA A 628 -40.20 -13.27 15.61
N LEU A 629 -40.88 -13.69 14.53
CA LEU A 629 -41.97 -12.94 13.92
C LEU A 629 -43.16 -12.81 14.88
N PHE A 630 -43.53 -13.87 15.60
CA PHE A 630 -44.59 -13.83 16.59
C PHE A 630 -44.25 -12.85 17.73
N VAL A 631 -43.02 -12.92 18.26
CA VAL A 631 -42.53 -11.99 19.29
C VAL A 631 -42.64 -10.53 18.81
N ARG A 632 -42.25 -10.27 17.56
CA ARG A 632 -42.34 -8.94 16.94
C ARG A 632 -43.79 -8.47 16.76
N GLN A 633 -44.67 -9.32 16.22
CA GLN A 633 -46.08 -8.97 15.99
C GLN A 633 -46.87 -8.81 17.29
N PHE A 634 -46.55 -9.58 18.33
CA PHE A 634 -47.12 -9.42 19.66
C PHE A 634 -46.78 -8.04 20.24
N GLY A 635 -45.52 -7.62 20.10
CA GLY A 635 -45.09 -6.28 20.52
C GLY A 635 -45.89 -5.17 19.85
N HIS A 636 -46.04 -5.23 18.52
CA HIS A 636 -46.86 -4.28 17.77
C HIS A 636 -48.35 -4.29 18.14
N ALA A 637 -48.95 -5.46 18.34
CA ALA A 637 -50.40 -5.59 18.53
C ALA A 637 -50.87 -5.26 19.96
N VAL A 638 -50.01 -5.47 20.96
CA VAL A 638 -50.39 -5.38 22.38
C VAL A 638 -49.82 -4.14 23.07
N LEU A 639 -48.60 -3.72 22.72
CA LEU A 639 -47.84 -2.73 23.49
C LEU A 639 -47.82 -1.34 22.88
N GLU A 640 -48.14 -1.22 21.59
CA GLU A 640 -48.27 0.07 20.91
C GLU A 640 -49.76 0.43 20.80
N PRO A 641 -50.13 1.71 20.98
CA PRO A 641 -51.51 2.14 20.77
C PRO A 641 -51.94 1.78 19.34
N PRO A 642 -53.24 1.55 19.07
CA PRO A 642 -53.74 1.36 17.71
C PRO A 642 -53.53 2.66 16.93
N CYS A 643 -52.33 2.84 16.39
CA CYS A 643 -52.06 3.78 15.32
C CYS A 643 -52.84 3.24 14.12
N HIS A 644 -54.11 3.61 14.04
CA HIS A 644 -54.84 3.55 12.79
C HIS A 644 -54.11 4.46 11.79
N ASP A 645 -53.20 3.83 11.06
CA ASP A 645 -52.90 4.07 9.65
C ASP A 645 -52.03 5.28 9.26
N LYS A 646 -50.86 5.45 9.92
CA LYS A 646 -49.71 6.08 9.23
C LYS A 646 -48.99 5.11 8.27
N GLU A 647 -49.06 3.81 8.53
CA GLU A 647 -48.55 2.75 7.62
C GLU A 647 -49.36 2.69 6.31
N GLN A 648 -50.67 2.99 6.35
CA GLN A 648 -51.52 3.06 5.17
C GLN A 648 -51.10 4.18 4.22
N LEU A 649 -50.60 5.30 4.76
CA LEU A 649 -50.05 6.42 3.99
C LEU A 649 -48.70 6.08 3.34
N LEU A 650 -47.94 5.12 3.89
CA LEU A 650 -46.56 4.86 3.47
C LEU A 650 -46.41 3.61 2.59
N LEU A 651 -47.12 2.52 2.88
CA LEU A 651 -46.83 1.18 2.32
C LEU A 651 -48.05 0.27 2.15
N GLY A 652 -49.27 0.74 2.45
CA GLY A 652 -50.51 0.06 2.05
C GLY A 652 -50.87 -1.22 2.81
N PHE A 653 -50.28 -1.48 3.98
CA PHE A 653 -50.74 -2.54 4.90
C PHE A 653 -51.67 -1.95 5.95
N ASN A 654 -52.90 -2.48 6.04
CA ASN A 654 -53.80 -2.22 7.16
C ASN A 654 -53.80 -3.42 8.13
N THR A 655 -54.35 -3.22 9.32
CA THR A 655 -54.50 -4.29 10.34
C THR A 655 -55.25 -5.51 9.80
N ARG A 656 -56.18 -5.33 8.86
CA ARG A 656 -56.94 -6.42 8.21
C ARG A 656 -56.05 -7.30 7.34
N ASP A 657 -55.12 -6.74 6.58
CA ASP A 657 -54.19 -7.47 5.71
C ASP A 657 -53.15 -8.25 6.55
N LYS A 658 -52.66 -7.64 7.63
CA LYS A 658 -51.80 -8.32 8.62
C LYS A 658 -52.52 -9.51 9.27
N THR A 659 -53.81 -9.33 9.60
CA THR A 659 -54.64 -10.40 10.16
C THR A 659 -54.89 -11.53 9.15
N LEU A 660 -55.10 -11.22 7.87
CA LEU A 660 -55.26 -12.21 6.81
C LEU A 660 -53.99 -13.04 6.59
N ILE A 661 -52.82 -12.40 6.63
CA ILE A 661 -51.54 -13.11 6.53
C ILE A 661 -51.35 -14.06 7.72
N VAL A 662 -51.57 -13.59 8.94
CA VAL A 662 -51.46 -14.42 10.16
C VAL A 662 -52.46 -15.57 10.13
N ALA A 663 -53.70 -15.34 9.68
CA ALA A 663 -54.69 -16.39 9.48
C ALA A 663 -54.24 -17.43 8.42
N GLY A 664 -53.61 -16.98 7.32
CA GLY A 664 -53.01 -17.86 6.31
C GLY A 664 -51.90 -18.75 6.87
N TYR A 665 -50.99 -18.20 7.68
CA TYR A 665 -49.97 -18.99 8.39
C TYR A 665 -50.58 -20.00 9.37
N GLY A 666 -51.66 -19.63 10.05
CA GLY A 666 -52.42 -20.52 10.94
C GLY A 666 -53.13 -21.67 10.22
N LEU A 667 -53.65 -21.43 9.01
CA LEU A 667 -54.26 -22.48 8.18
C LEU A 667 -53.25 -23.52 7.71
N ILE A 668 -52.01 -23.13 7.41
CA ILE A 668 -50.91 -24.08 7.07
C ILE A 668 -50.64 -25.01 8.26
N LEU A 669 -50.57 -24.45 9.48
CA LEU A 669 -50.41 -25.23 10.70
C LEU A 669 -51.57 -26.21 10.89
N ALA A 670 -52.81 -25.74 10.75
CA ALA A 670 -54.01 -26.57 10.89
C ALA A 670 -54.06 -27.69 9.83
N ALA A 671 -53.80 -27.39 8.56
CA ALA A 671 -53.84 -28.35 7.47
C ALA A 671 -52.78 -29.46 7.61
N VAL A 672 -51.62 -29.14 8.18
CA VAL A 672 -50.56 -30.14 8.42
C VAL A 672 -50.80 -30.92 9.71
N LEU A 673 -51.31 -30.28 10.78
CA LEU A 673 -51.68 -30.97 12.01
C LEU A 673 -52.87 -31.93 11.81
N MET A 674 -53.78 -31.65 10.87
CA MET A 674 -54.85 -32.59 10.47
C MET A 674 -54.33 -33.90 9.86
N LYS A 675 -53.06 -33.95 9.42
CA LYS A 675 -52.40 -35.18 8.93
C LYS A 675 -51.68 -35.96 10.04
N VAL A 676 -51.65 -35.45 11.27
CA VAL A 676 -50.96 -36.06 12.42
C VAL A 676 -51.98 -36.77 13.30
N ARG A 677 -51.76 -38.06 13.61
CA ARG A 677 -52.64 -38.82 14.52
C ARG A 677 -52.61 -38.20 15.93
N PRO A 678 -53.75 -38.01 16.60
CA PRO A 678 -53.78 -37.41 17.94
C PRO A 678 -53.01 -38.29 18.94
N GLY A 679 -52.10 -37.69 19.73
CA GLY A 679 -51.64 -38.33 20.98
C GLY A 679 -50.14 -38.32 21.31
N SER A 680 -49.22 -37.78 20.50
CA SER A 680 -47.84 -37.59 20.97
C SER A 680 -47.15 -36.36 20.39
N TRP A 681 -46.52 -35.57 21.26
CA TRP A 681 -45.64 -34.45 20.89
C TRP A 681 -44.49 -34.88 19.95
N GLY A 682 -44.11 -36.16 19.97
CA GLY A 682 -43.12 -36.74 19.04
C GLY A 682 -43.58 -36.80 17.57
N ALA A 683 -44.89 -36.86 17.31
CA ALA A 683 -45.41 -36.88 15.95
C ALA A 683 -45.30 -35.50 15.26
N VAL A 684 -45.32 -34.41 16.03
CA VAL A 684 -45.16 -33.03 15.52
C VAL A 684 -43.72 -32.79 15.05
N ALA A 685 -42.72 -33.35 15.74
CA ALA A 685 -41.32 -33.26 15.33
C ALA A 685 -41.06 -33.91 13.96
N GLY A 686 -41.79 -34.98 13.62
CA GLY A 686 -41.66 -35.66 12.33
C GLY A 686 -42.17 -34.86 11.12
N VAL A 687 -43.06 -33.90 11.33
CA VAL A 687 -43.65 -33.08 10.25
C VAL A 687 -43.08 -31.66 10.21
N ALA A 688 -42.22 -31.31 11.17
CA ALA A 688 -41.57 -29.99 11.26
C ALA A 688 -40.78 -29.61 10.00
N PRO A 689 -40.01 -30.50 9.34
CA PRO A 689 -39.32 -30.15 8.10
C PRO A 689 -40.30 -29.80 6.98
N THR A 690 -41.37 -30.58 6.82
CA THR A 690 -42.39 -30.30 5.80
C THR A 690 -43.08 -28.97 6.06
N LEU A 691 -43.49 -28.72 7.32
CA LEU A 691 -44.06 -27.43 7.74
C LEU A 691 -43.12 -26.26 7.43
N ALA A 692 -41.84 -26.38 7.75
CA ALA A 692 -40.85 -25.34 7.51
C ALA A 692 -40.69 -25.02 6.02
N HIS A 693 -40.70 -26.01 5.14
CA HIS A 693 -40.65 -25.77 3.69
C HIS A 693 -41.89 -25.03 3.19
N TRP A 694 -43.08 -25.46 3.59
CA TRP A 694 -44.34 -24.80 3.20
C TRP A 694 -44.39 -23.36 3.70
N TRP A 695 -44.01 -23.13 4.96
CA TRP A 695 -43.93 -21.77 5.48
C TRP A 695 -42.90 -20.92 4.75
N PHE A 696 -41.69 -21.45 4.48
CA PHE A 696 -40.66 -20.70 3.74
C PHE A 696 -41.12 -20.24 2.36
N PHE A 697 -41.66 -21.16 1.55
CA PHE A 697 -42.12 -20.82 0.20
C PHE A 697 -43.34 -19.90 0.21
N MET A 698 -44.21 -20.02 1.20
CA MET A 698 -45.33 -19.09 1.36
C MET A 698 -44.87 -17.70 1.83
N THR A 699 -43.89 -17.62 2.73
CA THR A 699 -43.25 -16.35 3.08
C THR A 699 -42.63 -15.69 1.86
N LEU A 700 -41.90 -16.45 1.04
CA LEU A 700 -41.30 -15.94 -0.18
C LEU A 700 -42.38 -15.45 -1.17
N ALA A 701 -43.45 -16.22 -1.36
CA ALA A 701 -44.56 -15.85 -2.25
C ALA A 701 -45.29 -14.58 -1.77
N VAL A 702 -45.53 -14.44 -0.46
CA VAL A 702 -46.16 -13.25 0.12
C VAL A 702 -45.25 -12.03 -0.04
N VAL A 703 -43.95 -12.16 0.27
CA VAL A 703 -42.99 -11.05 0.16
C VAL A 703 -42.84 -10.61 -1.30
N LEU A 704 -42.58 -11.55 -2.23
CA LEU A 704 -42.41 -11.23 -3.64
C LEU A 704 -43.72 -10.76 -4.29
N GLY A 705 -44.85 -11.35 -3.92
CA GLY A 705 -46.18 -10.91 -4.34
C GLY A 705 -46.48 -9.48 -3.86
N HIS A 706 -46.07 -9.13 -2.65
CA HIS A 706 -46.22 -7.78 -2.13
C HIS A 706 -45.29 -6.78 -2.83
N VAL A 707 -44.04 -7.16 -3.15
CA VAL A 707 -43.16 -6.34 -3.99
C VAL A 707 -43.80 -6.06 -5.35
N ALA A 708 -44.36 -7.09 -6.00
CA ALA A 708 -45.07 -6.94 -7.28
C ALA A 708 -46.31 -6.04 -7.15
N PHE A 709 -47.09 -6.20 -6.08
CA PHE A 709 -48.25 -5.36 -5.79
C PHE A 709 -47.87 -3.89 -5.58
N LEU A 710 -46.84 -3.60 -4.78
CA LEU A 710 -46.36 -2.24 -4.56
C LEU A 710 -45.77 -1.63 -5.83
N ALA A 711 -45.07 -2.43 -6.65
CA ALA A 711 -44.55 -1.98 -7.93
C ALA A 711 -45.68 -1.60 -8.90
N TRP A 712 -46.81 -2.32 -8.85
CA TRP A 712 -47.99 -2.03 -9.66
C TRP A 712 -48.80 -0.83 -9.14
N LYS A 713 -49.01 -0.74 -7.83
CA LYS A 713 -49.83 0.31 -7.20
C LYS A 713 -49.11 1.66 -7.11
N HIS A 714 -47.79 1.65 -6.94
CA HIS A 714 -46.96 2.84 -6.76
C HIS A 714 -45.88 2.87 -7.85
N THR A 715 -44.60 2.81 -7.46
CA THR A 715 -43.48 2.73 -8.39
C THR A 715 -42.59 1.54 -8.06
N LEU A 716 -41.85 1.05 -9.06
CA LEU A 716 -40.81 0.04 -8.83
C LEU A 716 -39.80 0.50 -7.75
N ARG A 717 -39.49 1.80 -7.72
CA ARG A 717 -38.61 2.39 -6.71
C ARG A 717 -39.16 2.22 -5.30
N ASP A 718 -40.44 2.52 -5.08
CA ASP A 718 -41.09 2.37 -3.75
C ASP A 718 -41.13 0.92 -3.31
N SER A 719 -41.40 -0.01 -4.25
CA SER A 719 -41.38 -1.45 -3.95
C SER A 719 -39.99 -1.95 -3.53
N LEU A 720 -38.92 -1.44 -4.16
CA LEU A 720 -37.54 -1.78 -3.83
C LEU A 720 -37.11 -1.13 -2.51
N ILE A 721 -37.55 0.09 -2.22
CA ILE A 721 -37.34 0.74 -0.91
C ILE A 721 -37.94 -0.12 0.20
N TRP A 722 -39.18 -0.59 0.02
CA TRP A 722 -39.85 -1.47 0.98
C TRP A 722 -39.11 -2.80 1.16
N PHE A 723 -38.72 -3.45 0.06
CA PHE A 723 -38.03 -4.73 0.10
C PHE A 723 -36.67 -4.64 0.79
N VAL A 724 -35.88 -3.62 0.43
CA VAL A 724 -34.56 -3.39 1.03
C VAL A 724 -34.70 -3.02 2.50
N LYS A 725 -35.72 -2.22 2.86
CA LYS A 725 -36.06 -1.91 4.25
C LYS A 725 -36.33 -3.21 5.03
N LEU A 726 -37.29 -4.03 4.59
CA LEU A 726 -37.64 -5.31 5.22
C LEU A 726 -36.43 -6.21 5.48
N LEU A 727 -35.53 -6.37 4.50
CA LEU A 727 -34.33 -7.20 4.64
C LEU A 727 -33.30 -6.64 5.63
N THR A 728 -33.17 -5.30 5.66
CA THR A 728 -32.12 -4.62 6.44
C THR A 728 -32.58 -4.15 7.81
N ASP A 729 -33.88 -4.20 8.10
CA ASP A 729 -34.46 -3.79 9.39
C ASP A 729 -33.84 -4.49 10.60
N PRO A 730 -33.58 -5.82 10.58
CA PRO A 730 -32.92 -6.48 11.72
C PRO A 730 -31.54 -5.89 12.07
N PHE A 731 -30.77 -5.46 11.07
CA PHE A 731 -29.46 -4.85 11.30
C PHE A 731 -29.58 -3.43 11.87
N THR A 732 -30.55 -2.66 11.39
CA THR A 732 -30.78 -1.29 11.87
C THR A 732 -31.42 -1.26 13.26
N ASP A 733 -32.32 -2.20 13.57
CA ASP A 733 -32.92 -2.35 14.90
C ASP A 733 -31.85 -2.63 15.96
N ILE A 734 -30.90 -3.53 15.68
CA ILE A 734 -29.79 -3.78 16.62
C ILE A 734 -28.98 -2.50 16.81
N ALA A 735 -28.58 -1.83 15.73
CA ALA A 735 -27.83 -0.57 15.84
C ALA A 735 -28.59 0.51 16.62
N ALA A 736 -29.92 0.57 16.48
CA ALA A 736 -30.79 1.54 17.15
C ALA A 736 -30.97 1.24 18.65
N TYR A 737 -31.12 -0.04 19.03
CA TYR A 737 -31.53 -0.44 20.38
C TYR A 737 -30.40 -1.02 21.25
N TYR A 738 -29.22 -1.31 20.69
CA TYR A 738 -28.06 -1.86 21.42
C TYR A 738 -27.45 -0.87 22.43
N GLY A 739 -27.67 0.44 22.28
CA GLY A 739 -27.02 1.51 23.05
C GLY A 739 -27.71 1.97 24.34
N SER A 740 -28.63 1.17 24.90
CA SER A 740 -29.61 1.47 25.97
C SER A 740 -30.96 1.99 25.43
N PRO A 741 -32.10 1.34 25.77
CA PRO A 741 -33.44 1.73 25.32
C PRO A 741 -33.88 3.14 25.77
N TYR A 742 -33.09 3.81 26.61
CA TYR A 742 -33.37 5.15 27.13
C TYR A 742 -32.90 6.31 26.24
N ARG A 743 -32.07 6.08 25.21
CA ARG A 743 -31.44 7.19 24.45
C ARG A 743 -32.34 7.92 23.45
N ILE A 744 -33.54 7.41 23.16
CA ILE A 744 -34.45 8.01 22.15
C ILE A 744 -35.50 8.95 22.77
N VAL A 745 -35.68 8.95 24.10
CA VAL A 745 -36.72 9.75 24.79
C VAL A 745 -36.25 11.18 25.13
N ALA A 746 -34.96 11.48 25.04
CA ALA A 746 -34.43 12.80 25.37
C ALA A 746 -34.36 13.73 24.13
N ASN A 747 -35.51 14.13 23.58
CA ASN A 747 -35.65 15.48 23.03
C ASN A 747 -37.11 15.97 22.96
N PRO A 748 -37.64 16.64 23.99
CA PRO A 748 -38.96 17.27 23.94
C PRO A 748 -38.96 18.64 23.23
N GLN A 749 -37.81 19.14 22.75
CA GLN A 749 -37.73 20.45 22.09
C GLN A 749 -37.41 20.31 20.59
N GLY A 750 -38.38 20.68 19.76
CA GLY A 750 -38.33 20.62 18.31
C GLY A 750 -37.25 21.51 17.70
N GLN A 751 -36.01 21.02 17.66
CA GLN A 751 -35.00 21.50 16.72
C GLN A 751 -34.85 20.49 15.58
N LYS A 752 -35.19 20.94 14.36
CA LYS A 752 -34.83 20.28 13.11
C LYS A 752 -33.31 20.07 13.09
N ARG A 753 -32.85 18.82 13.14
CA ARG A 753 -31.51 18.47 12.65
C ARG A 753 -31.60 18.37 11.13
N GLU A 754 -31.00 19.34 10.44
CA GLU A 754 -30.64 19.17 9.04
C GLU A 754 -29.64 18.01 8.93
N LEU A 755 -29.89 17.12 7.98
CA LEU A 755 -29.00 16.01 7.63
C LEU A 755 -27.70 16.58 7.04
N VAL A 756 -26.58 16.38 7.75
CA VAL A 756 -25.20 16.58 7.28
C VAL A 756 -24.50 15.24 7.10
#